data_AF-A0A812YB62-F1
#
_entry.id   AF-A0A812YB62-F1
#
_cell.length_a   1.000
_cell.length_b   1.000
_cell.length_c   1.000
_cell.angle_alpha   90.00
_cell.angle_beta   90.00
_cell.angle_gamma   90.00
#
_symmetry.space_group_name_H-M   'P 1'
#
loop_
_entity.id
_entity.type
_entity.pdbx_description
1 polymer ?
#
loop_
_entity_poly.entity_id
_entity_poly.type
_entity_poly.pdbx_seq_one_letter_code
_entity_poly.pdbx_strand_id
1 'polypeptide(L)'
;MESLEAVNQQFKGLRSTVEAIDVENIDGQRSQGAGRRLSFKSVAIQGPLSPKSRDLKEPAALQNHRLLKGQKMPNSVSKVTSAPSAKATDAAGTQLRLHGRWMDLATQSAEGPTKDTRKKVTHRLSQIGGMDSEQPAPQQQFLQPFHPHGAFRICWDLAAMLLIFADTIMLPLALAWEEDMGFGQDAFSSLLFVNFCIGLAFWTADLLVNLNTATYRKGTLVTGYLSIFISYMRGWLLFDLMLLTFDVLYVTSDAGNLTEFRLVRVTRVLRLLRLLRMLKLTRLNAIIEESAANSGKQWVTVVIAITNTAVGMIFIAHLLTCMWYGVGRALENETRIQSWTLRAGAGVQEVEPYVQYLHAMRWIVNTPSPPDLDAASEIERGVDILVSIFYLLVMGSAISKISGTIAELRAMNEARDRRRREVRQYLSHQHVSFELVSRIMRFVDYRLEKFSATSLDTSLISPTLQLELYVGQRSSYILELPIFKLMQECYPDVFGSVCAVLEKHVYEKGESVFVAGSFTSCLHITATGSYSYIEGYDAEGANTEFSGTRWYGELSLYTEGSLHQSTLAASSFAETFTLTGPDLADCVKQSRGCMAMFCDFAKDFVTAMQGSKTKCGDEEQVHWAEECCKRNQHYQELYPDPKTRFKNIIIPLKIKRSASTSVSGEDGSSSKGSVPIPKPRLSKNSSTSRSSRGSQGSVKALDLDTADLDVPLESVTSLYTRFSEASAETVNPGLDTYLKELDGETMETYKLVDDLQIILPELHAEHSPHVVFEQAGERDRAESSCISILALFKNRFDIFTQPQAPPVKLSDEQWIELQRLITWIDPDLEQLQAVMVLLAIRALGKSKAVLQQMPRPMRRPERAVLQLMESERNVVPSVLWLSERAEQYIENALEIHELFNLAQMLQGENLPANIGELRRCIDEKSEDMFRFYILFLLGFMSGIAAGTGSRFMNGKNASAVISGIRLLQRLMECSPSAIYWGYLEERAEKLRLNFYTAEDLVLVRLSCLARVQEEKDYLQLRTAWDALKARERAALTDHFLADGIQEQAFILEFLPNCVANAKANNTVGVTGLLGVLVDLLNNLKLSMDSMPDMEKVIPVDLSEMAEFIAVVQNRFVFLTCVSRCQLQFVGQRVHLKMTGGNWGRTTDPDSDMTSLAYTLQDILQKQACCCSSHVHRHA
;
A
#
# COMPACT_ATOMS: atom_id res chain seq x y z
N MET A 1 4.57 43.79 -32.26
CA MET A 1 3.88 43.69 -30.94
C MET A 1 2.42 44.11 -31.03
N GLU A 2 2.04 45.08 -31.89
CA GLU A 2 0.66 45.59 -32.03
C GLU A 2 -0.40 44.52 -32.33
N SER A 3 -0.04 43.39 -32.96
CA SER A 3 -0.94 42.25 -33.18
C SER A 3 -1.42 41.55 -31.91
N LEU A 4 -0.77 41.77 -30.75
CA LEU A 4 -1.16 41.20 -29.47
C LEU A 4 -2.16 42.07 -28.69
N GLU A 5 -2.26 43.37 -29.00
CA GLU A 5 -3.24 44.26 -28.37
C GLU A 5 -4.64 44.11 -28.96
N ALA A 6 -4.75 43.84 -30.27
CA ALA A 6 -6.04 43.61 -30.94
C ALA A 6 -6.83 42.42 -30.34
N VAL A 7 -6.15 41.31 -30.05
CA VAL A 7 -6.76 40.13 -29.40
C VAL A 7 -7.19 40.44 -27.96
N ASN A 8 -6.40 41.25 -27.24
CA ASN A 8 -6.66 41.62 -25.85
C ASN A 8 -7.84 42.63 -25.72
N GLN A 9 -8.11 43.43 -26.76
CA GLN A 9 -9.33 44.26 -26.82
C GLN A 9 -10.60 43.43 -27.02
N GLN A 10 -10.60 42.39 -27.87
CA GLN A 10 -11.79 41.54 -28.04
C GLN A 10 -12.16 40.79 -26.75
N PHE A 11 -11.18 40.29 -25.98
CA PHE A 11 -11.45 39.61 -24.72
C PHE A 11 -12.00 40.52 -23.61
N LYS A 12 -11.82 41.85 -23.68
CA LYS A 12 -12.50 42.79 -22.77
C LYS A 12 -14.00 42.92 -23.03
N GLY A 13 -14.45 42.67 -24.27
CA GLY A 13 -15.87 42.77 -24.64
C GLY A 13 -16.76 41.69 -24.03
N LEU A 14 -16.26 40.47 -23.87
CA LEU A 14 -17.05 39.35 -23.31
C LEU A 14 -17.16 39.37 -21.77
N ARG A 15 -16.40 40.21 -21.07
CA ARG A 15 -16.38 40.23 -19.60
C ARG A 15 -17.47 41.14 -19.01
N SER A 16 -17.93 42.16 -19.74
CA SER A 16 -18.93 43.13 -19.28
C SER A 16 -20.38 42.62 -19.30
N THR A 17 -20.66 41.49 -19.97
CA THR A 17 -22.01 40.90 -20.07
C THR A 17 -22.31 39.80 -19.06
N VAL A 18 -21.38 39.48 -18.15
CA VAL A 18 -21.53 38.40 -17.17
C VAL A 18 -21.58 38.92 -15.72
N GLU A 19 -21.09 40.13 -15.45
CA GLU A 19 -21.04 40.75 -14.10
C GLU A 19 -22.22 41.72 -13.84
N ALA A 20 -23.37 41.53 -14.51
CA ALA A 20 -24.45 42.53 -14.60
C ALA A 20 -25.86 42.06 -14.18
N ILE A 21 -26.01 40.88 -13.55
CA ILE A 21 -27.25 40.48 -12.87
C ILE A 21 -26.91 39.71 -11.58
N ASP A 22 -26.73 40.42 -10.47
CA ASP A 22 -27.55 40.20 -9.26
C ASP A 22 -27.36 41.31 -8.20
N VAL A 23 -28.20 41.26 -7.16
CA VAL A 23 -28.15 42.00 -5.87
C VAL A 23 -28.97 43.32 -5.74
N GLU A 24 -29.85 43.32 -4.72
CA GLU A 24 -30.51 44.44 -4.00
C GLU A 24 -31.60 45.30 -4.71
N ASN A 25 -32.79 45.61 -4.16
CA ASN A 25 -33.46 45.32 -2.87
C ASN A 25 -34.90 45.95 -2.85
N ILE A 26 -35.65 45.75 -1.75
CA ILE A 26 -36.74 46.60 -1.19
C ILE A 26 -38.16 46.63 -1.84
N ASP A 27 -39.12 46.17 -1.02
CA ASP A 27 -40.54 46.55 -0.84
C ASP A 27 -41.44 47.04 -2.00
N GLY A 28 -42.22 46.10 -2.53
CA GLY A 28 -43.69 46.00 -2.34
C GLY A 28 -44.62 47.23 -2.40
N GLN A 29 -45.66 47.14 -3.24
CA GLN A 29 -47.01 47.60 -2.86
C GLN A 29 -48.16 46.83 -3.56
N ARG A 30 -49.40 47.10 -3.12
CA ARG A 30 -50.61 46.27 -3.32
C ARG A 30 -51.37 46.50 -4.63
N SER A 31 -52.04 45.43 -5.09
CA SER A 31 -53.28 45.43 -5.91
C SER A 31 -53.15 45.98 -7.35
N GLN A 32 -54.05 45.74 -8.32
CA GLN A 32 -55.34 45.03 -8.42
C GLN A 32 -55.23 44.02 -9.61
N GLY A 33 -56.16 43.17 -10.05
CA GLY A 33 -57.56 42.88 -9.73
C GLY A 33 -58.33 42.50 -11.02
N ALA A 34 -59.16 41.44 -10.97
CA ALA A 34 -60.07 40.95 -12.03
C ALA A 34 -59.45 40.35 -13.34
N GLY A 35 -60.13 39.35 -13.92
CA GLY A 35 -59.71 38.67 -15.17
C GLY A 35 -60.25 37.23 -15.35
N ARG A 36 -61.56 37.02 -15.41
CA ARG A 36 -62.21 35.69 -15.61
C ARG A 36 -62.51 35.41 -17.10
N ARG A 37 -62.75 34.13 -17.44
CA ARG A 37 -63.37 33.57 -18.69
C ARG A 37 -62.46 33.54 -19.93
N LEU A 38 -62.53 32.60 -20.91
CA LEU A 38 -63.36 31.39 -21.19
C LEU A 38 -62.40 30.25 -21.70
N SER A 39 -62.54 28.96 -21.40
CA SER A 39 -63.47 27.93 -21.95
C SER A 39 -63.41 27.65 -23.46
N PHE A 40 -62.98 26.43 -23.86
CA PHE A 40 -63.51 25.51 -24.92
C PHE A 40 -62.55 24.29 -24.96
N LYS A 41 -62.91 22.98 -24.90
CA LYS A 41 -63.86 22.12 -25.64
C LYS A 41 -63.65 22.12 -27.16
N SER A 42 -63.55 21.03 -27.94
CA SER A 42 -63.29 19.58 -27.80
C SER A 42 -63.94 18.89 -29.03
N VAL A 43 -63.16 18.27 -29.92
CA VAL A 43 -63.59 17.36 -31.02
C VAL A 43 -62.40 16.40 -31.21
N ALA A 44 -62.49 15.08 -30.93
CA ALA A 44 -63.04 13.97 -31.75
C ALA A 44 -62.33 13.82 -33.12
N ILE A 45 -62.00 12.62 -33.62
CA ILE A 45 -62.94 11.65 -34.22
C ILE A 45 -62.30 10.25 -34.40
N GLN A 46 -63.08 9.19 -34.15
CA GLN A 46 -63.05 7.79 -34.65
C GLN A 46 -61.79 6.89 -34.60
N GLY A 47 -62.03 5.60 -34.26
CA GLY A 47 -61.17 4.44 -34.59
C GLY A 47 -61.75 3.63 -35.76
N PRO A 48 -61.37 2.35 -35.99
CA PRO A 48 -62.22 1.27 -35.46
C PRO A 48 -61.58 -0.13 -35.19
N LEU A 49 -62.29 -0.91 -34.35
CA LEU A 49 -62.51 -2.38 -34.36
C LEU A 49 -61.35 -3.41 -34.27
N SER A 50 -61.58 -4.43 -33.42
CA SER A 50 -60.85 -5.72 -33.32
C SER A 50 -61.53 -6.82 -34.17
N PRO A 51 -60.93 -8.03 -34.35
CA PRO A 51 -61.29 -9.14 -33.44
C PRO A 51 -60.29 -10.33 -33.28
N LYS A 52 -60.52 -11.18 -32.25
CA LYS A 52 -60.05 -12.58 -32.03
C LYS A 52 -58.53 -12.81 -31.86
N SER A 53 -57.94 -13.43 -30.82
CA SER A 53 -58.28 -14.42 -29.77
C SER A 53 -57.75 -15.85 -30.00
N ARG A 54 -56.66 -16.23 -29.31
CA ARG A 54 -56.61 -17.41 -28.42
C ARG A 54 -55.29 -17.53 -27.62
N ASP A 55 -55.45 -17.87 -26.34
CA ASP A 55 -54.65 -18.74 -25.48
C ASP A 55 -53.10 -18.73 -25.58
N LEU A 56 -52.42 -18.22 -24.53
CA LEU A 56 -51.41 -18.99 -23.78
C LEU A 56 -51.01 -18.34 -22.43
N LYS A 57 -51.46 -18.99 -21.34
CA LYS A 57 -51.00 -19.04 -19.92
C LYS A 57 -49.99 -18.00 -19.39
N GLU A 58 -50.37 -17.41 -18.25
CA GLU A 58 -49.49 -16.72 -17.30
C GLU A 58 -48.43 -17.67 -16.70
N PRO A 59 -47.17 -17.23 -16.45
CA PRO A 59 -46.19 -17.95 -15.63
C PRO A 59 -46.44 -17.73 -14.13
N ALA A 60 -46.27 -18.77 -13.31
CA ALA A 60 -46.66 -18.74 -11.91
C ALA A 60 -45.63 -18.05 -10.99
N ALA A 61 -46.01 -16.93 -10.38
CA ALA A 61 -45.38 -16.34 -9.18
C ALA A 61 -46.32 -16.32 -7.95
N LEU A 62 -47.47 -17.01 -8.02
CA LEU A 62 -48.58 -16.91 -7.07
C LEU A 62 -48.99 -18.26 -6.45
N GLN A 63 -48.04 -19.17 -6.22
CA GLN A 63 -48.34 -20.50 -5.65
C GLN A 63 -47.28 -21.05 -4.69
N ASN A 64 -47.10 -20.41 -3.54
CA ASN A 64 -46.50 -21.03 -2.34
C ASN A 64 -47.02 -20.42 -1.02
N HIS A 65 -48.33 -20.16 -0.93
CA HIS A 65 -48.97 -19.57 0.24
C HIS A 65 -49.91 -20.55 0.97
N ARG A 66 -49.40 -21.71 1.39
CA ARG A 66 -50.03 -22.65 2.34
C ARG A 66 -48.96 -23.61 2.88
N LEU A 67 -49.07 -23.97 4.17
CA LEU A 67 -47.98 -24.50 5.01
C LEU A 67 -46.91 -23.40 5.26
N LEU A 68 -46.66 -22.90 6.47
CA LEU A 68 -47.18 -23.27 7.80
C LEU A 68 -47.90 -22.12 8.49
N LYS A 69 -48.99 -22.46 9.18
CA LYS A 69 -49.67 -21.59 10.15
C LYS A 69 -48.77 -21.43 11.39
N GLY A 70 -48.81 -20.25 12.02
CA GLY A 70 -48.89 -20.22 13.50
C GLY A 70 -47.91 -19.35 14.28
N GLN A 71 -48.10 -18.03 14.24
CA GLN A 71 -48.19 -17.22 15.48
C GLN A 71 -48.98 -15.93 15.21
N LYS A 72 -49.42 -15.24 16.27
CA LYS A 72 -50.41 -14.14 16.20
C LYS A 72 -49.75 -12.78 16.35
N MET A 73 -50.12 -11.83 15.49
CA MET A 73 -50.10 -10.40 15.84
C MET A 73 -51.41 -10.03 16.55
N PRO A 74 -51.38 -9.27 17.66
CA PRO A 74 -52.54 -8.54 18.17
C PRO A 74 -52.55 -7.10 17.62
N ASN A 75 -53.65 -6.71 16.97
CA ASN A 75 -53.89 -5.31 16.60
C ASN A 75 -54.47 -4.53 17.79
N SER A 76 -53.95 -3.34 18.09
CA SER A 76 -54.77 -2.25 18.65
C SER A 76 -54.19 -0.87 18.31
N VAL A 77 -54.82 -0.19 17.36
CA VAL A 77 -54.70 1.27 17.23
C VAL A 77 -55.54 1.89 18.35
N SER A 78 -54.95 2.78 19.15
CA SER A 78 -55.66 3.60 20.14
C SER A 78 -55.28 5.07 19.99
N LYS A 79 -56.19 5.96 20.40
CA LYS A 79 -56.10 7.41 20.15
C LYS A 79 -55.07 8.08 21.07
N VAL A 80 -54.48 9.16 20.57
CA VAL A 80 -53.87 10.19 21.42
C VAL A 80 -54.93 10.79 22.34
N THR A 81 -54.75 10.67 23.65
CA THR A 81 -55.48 11.42 24.68
C THR A 81 -54.50 11.83 25.78
N SER A 82 -54.58 13.11 26.16
CA SER A 82 -53.94 13.79 27.32
C SER A 82 -53.17 12.91 28.31
N ALA A 83 -51.87 13.20 28.49
CA ALA A 83 -51.05 12.60 29.53
C ALA A 83 -51.57 12.96 30.96
N PRO A 84 -51.59 12.00 31.90
CA PRO A 84 -51.70 12.30 33.32
C PRO A 84 -50.34 12.77 33.86
N SER A 85 -50.32 13.82 34.68
CA SER A 85 -49.11 14.19 35.43
C SER A 85 -48.83 13.13 36.50
N ALA A 86 -47.71 12.43 36.36
CA ALA A 86 -47.13 11.57 37.40
C ALA A 86 -45.90 12.27 37.98
N LYS A 87 -45.80 12.33 39.31
CA LYS A 87 -44.69 12.99 40.00
C LYS A 87 -43.42 12.14 39.94
N ALA A 88 -42.26 12.79 40.07
CA ALA A 88 -40.99 12.11 40.25
C ALA A 88 -41.00 11.21 41.49
N THR A 89 -40.62 9.95 41.30
CA THR A 89 -40.20 9.01 42.35
C THR A 89 -39.08 8.13 41.80
N ASP A 90 -37.85 8.42 42.20
CA ASP A 90 -36.69 7.54 42.30
C ASP A 90 -36.54 6.43 41.25
N ALA A 91 -35.96 6.78 40.09
CA ALA A 91 -35.51 5.81 39.11
C ALA A 91 -34.23 5.10 39.59
N ALA A 92 -34.40 3.95 40.26
CA ALA A 92 -33.28 3.07 40.61
C ALA A 92 -32.53 2.62 39.33
N GLY A 93 -31.20 2.62 39.39
CA GLY A 93 -30.34 2.58 38.20
C GLY A 93 -30.52 1.33 37.31
N THR A 94 -30.95 1.54 36.07
CA THR A 94 -31.01 0.51 35.03
C THR A 94 -29.59 0.12 34.61
N GLN A 95 -29.14 -1.09 34.96
CA GLN A 95 -27.85 -1.61 34.51
C GLN A 95 -27.84 -1.81 32.98
N LEU A 96 -27.04 -1.02 32.26
CA LEU A 96 -26.78 -1.17 30.82
C LEU A 96 -26.05 -2.50 30.55
N ARG A 97 -26.79 -3.56 30.23
CA ARG A 97 -26.22 -4.88 29.93
C ARG A 97 -25.90 -5.02 28.44
N LEU A 98 -24.77 -5.68 28.16
CA LEU A 98 -24.44 -6.13 26.81
C LEU A 98 -25.57 -7.00 26.26
N HIS A 99 -26.00 -6.73 25.02
CA HIS A 99 -27.04 -7.46 24.32
C HIS A 99 -26.68 -8.95 24.23
N GLY A 100 -27.65 -9.87 24.39
CA GLY A 100 -27.42 -11.30 24.59
C GLY A 100 -26.46 -11.93 23.58
N ARG A 101 -26.60 -11.60 22.28
CA ARG A 101 -25.66 -12.03 21.22
C ARG A 101 -24.19 -11.67 21.49
N TRP A 102 -23.89 -10.51 22.08
CA TRP A 102 -22.52 -10.13 22.43
C TRP A 102 -22.01 -10.90 23.65
N MET A 103 -22.87 -11.29 24.59
CA MET A 103 -22.48 -12.24 25.65
C MET A 103 -22.19 -13.64 25.08
N ASP A 104 -22.99 -14.13 24.13
CA ASP A 104 -22.74 -15.40 23.43
C ASP A 104 -21.42 -15.36 22.65
N LEU A 105 -21.14 -14.27 21.93
CA LEU A 105 -19.88 -14.09 21.18
C LEU A 105 -18.67 -13.92 22.11
N ALA A 106 -18.79 -13.17 23.20
CA ALA A 106 -17.73 -13.04 24.21
C ALA A 106 -17.42 -14.39 24.89
N THR A 107 -18.45 -15.23 25.11
CA THR A 107 -18.28 -16.59 25.65
C THR A 107 -17.59 -17.50 24.64
N GLN A 108 -17.90 -17.37 23.34
CA GLN A 108 -17.16 -18.04 22.24
C GLN A 108 -15.74 -17.47 22.04
N SER A 109 -15.46 -16.25 22.51
CA SER A 109 -14.14 -15.62 22.46
C SER A 109 -13.21 -16.00 23.61
N ALA A 110 -13.71 -16.67 24.65
CA ALA A 110 -12.93 -17.06 25.82
C ALA A 110 -11.92 -18.20 25.53
N GLU A 111 -12.09 -18.92 24.41
CA GLU A 111 -11.02 -19.72 23.80
C GLU A 111 -10.00 -18.77 23.14
N GLY A 112 -8.96 -18.39 23.91
CA GLY A 112 -7.98 -17.37 23.51
C GLY A 112 -7.28 -17.60 22.16
N PRO A 113 -6.71 -16.53 21.56
CA PRO A 113 -6.27 -16.51 20.18
C PRO A 113 -5.23 -17.60 19.87
N THR A 114 -5.58 -18.50 18.97
CA THR A 114 -4.69 -19.57 18.50
C THR A 114 -3.43 -19.00 17.86
N LYS A 115 -2.29 -19.70 18.01
CA LYS A 115 -0.98 -19.24 17.51
C LYS A 115 -0.96 -18.88 16.02
N ASP A 116 -1.80 -19.49 15.20
CA ASP A 116 -1.93 -19.15 13.77
C ASP A 116 -2.67 -17.83 13.52
N THR A 117 -3.54 -17.39 14.44
CA THR A 117 -4.19 -16.08 14.35
C THR A 117 -3.19 -14.96 14.62
N ARG A 118 -2.39 -15.08 15.70
CA ARG A 118 -1.31 -14.11 16.01
C ARG A 118 -0.29 -14.03 14.86
N LYS A 119 0.07 -15.18 14.25
CA LYS A 119 0.90 -15.23 13.03
C LYS A 119 0.27 -14.56 11.80
N LYS A 120 -1.04 -14.72 11.58
CA LYS A 120 -1.72 -14.08 10.43
C LYS A 120 -1.85 -12.58 10.60
N VAL A 121 -2.07 -12.11 11.83
CA VAL A 121 -2.07 -10.67 12.14
C VAL A 121 -0.67 -10.09 11.97
N THR A 122 0.39 -10.71 12.53
CA THR A 122 1.76 -10.20 12.31
C THR A 122 2.23 -10.28 10.86
N HIS A 123 1.82 -11.31 10.09
CA HIS A 123 2.10 -11.40 8.66
C HIS A 123 1.31 -10.37 7.83
N ARG A 124 0.09 -9.99 8.23
CA ARG A 124 -0.62 -8.84 7.62
C ARG A 124 0.00 -7.51 8.06
N LEU A 125 0.43 -7.35 9.31
CA LEU A 125 1.15 -6.15 9.79
C LEU A 125 2.46 -5.91 9.02
N SER A 126 3.23 -6.96 8.73
CA SER A 126 4.43 -6.88 7.87
C SER A 126 4.12 -6.57 6.40
N GLN A 127 2.86 -6.63 5.98
CA GLN A 127 2.40 -6.17 4.66
C GLN A 127 1.83 -4.75 4.74
N ILE A 128 0.99 -4.44 5.73
CA ILE A 128 0.36 -3.13 5.94
C ILE A 128 1.42 -2.05 6.24
N GLY A 129 2.44 -2.36 7.03
CA GLY A 129 3.63 -1.51 7.23
C GLY A 129 4.53 -1.36 5.98
N GLY A 130 4.14 -1.97 4.86
CA GLY A 130 4.71 -1.79 3.52
C GLY A 130 3.64 -1.49 2.46
N MET A 131 2.46 -0.97 2.87
CA MET A 131 1.36 -0.57 1.99
C MET A 131 1.09 0.95 2.04
N ASP A 132 2.16 1.74 1.98
CA ASP A 132 2.07 2.94 1.14
C ASP A 132 1.72 2.47 -0.28
N SER A 133 0.61 2.95 -0.83
CA SER A 133 0.05 2.42 -2.07
C SER A 133 0.76 2.95 -3.32
N GLU A 134 2.07 2.71 -3.44
CA GLU A 134 2.76 2.86 -4.71
C GLU A 134 2.19 1.85 -5.71
N GLN A 135 1.50 2.37 -6.73
CA GLN A 135 1.21 1.61 -7.94
C GLN A 135 2.53 1.04 -8.50
N PRO A 136 2.56 -0.21 -8.99
CA PRO A 136 3.81 -0.90 -9.29
C PRO A 136 4.65 -0.09 -10.28
N ALA A 137 5.78 0.43 -9.78
CA ALA A 137 6.65 1.32 -10.55
C ALA A 137 7.01 0.66 -11.90
N PRO A 138 6.80 1.35 -13.03
CA PRO A 138 6.89 0.73 -14.35
C PRO A 138 8.30 0.16 -14.56
N GLN A 139 8.38 -1.17 -14.74
CA GLN A 139 9.63 -1.86 -15.07
C GLN A 139 10.31 -1.17 -16.25
N GLN A 140 11.60 -0.84 -16.10
CA GLN A 140 12.42 -0.20 -17.13
C GLN A 140 12.75 -1.16 -18.28
N GLN A 141 11.73 -1.56 -19.03
CA GLN A 141 11.86 -1.86 -20.45
C GLN A 141 12.12 -0.51 -21.13
N PHE A 142 13.18 -0.41 -21.94
CA PHE A 142 13.76 0.89 -22.33
C PHE A 142 12.83 1.82 -23.11
N LEU A 143 11.79 1.28 -23.73
CA LEU A 143 10.49 1.94 -23.78
C LEU A 143 9.45 0.95 -23.22
N GLN A 144 8.42 1.47 -22.55
CA GLN A 144 7.17 0.74 -22.38
C GLN A 144 6.22 1.04 -23.56
N PRO A 145 5.47 0.04 -24.07
CA PRO A 145 4.45 0.30 -25.07
C PRO A 145 3.37 1.24 -24.54
N PHE A 146 2.90 2.15 -25.39
CA PHE A 146 1.82 3.07 -25.08
C PHE A 146 0.56 2.30 -24.65
N HIS A 147 -0.01 2.69 -23.51
CA HIS A 147 -1.29 2.14 -23.06
C HIS A 147 -2.41 2.59 -24.00
N PRO A 148 -3.27 1.68 -24.51
CA PRO A 148 -4.30 2.02 -25.49
C PRO A 148 -5.28 3.10 -25.02
N HIS A 149 -5.65 3.08 -23.73
CA HIS A 149 -6.50 4.11 -23.09
C HIS A 149 -5.68 5.22 -22.39
N GLY A 150 -4.38 5.33 -22.69
CA GLY A 150 -3.51 6.35 -22.08
C GLY A 150 -3.73 7.74 -22.69
N ALA A 151 -3.59 8.80 -21.88
CA ALA A 151 -3.86 10.18 -22.31
C ALA A 151 -3.08 10.60 -23.58
N PHE A 152 -1.80 10.22 -23.71
CA PHE A 152 -1.02 10.43 -24.94
C PHE A 152 -1.68 9.78 -26.15
N ARG A 153 -2.15 8.53 -26.03
CA ARG A 153 -2.77 7.77 -27.12
C ARG A 153 -4.12 8.37 -27.53
N ILE A 154 -4.93 8.80 -26.56
CA ILE A 154 -6.19 9.50 -26.81
C ILE A 154 -5.94 10.82 -27.56
N CYS A 155 -4.97 11.63 -27.13
CA CYS A 155 -4.58 12.84 -27.84
C CYS A 155 -4.02 12.56 -29.25
N TRP A 156 -3.30 11.45 -29.42
CA TRP A 156 -2.77 11.02 -30.73
C TRP A 156 -3.88 10.60 -31.70
N ASP A 157 -4.82 9.74 -31.29
CA ASP A 157 -5.97 9.38 -32.13
C ASP A 157 -6.89 10.59 -32.38
N LEU A 158 -7.00 11.55 -31.45
CA LEU A 158 -7.70 12.83 -31.69
C LEU A 158 -7.00 13.73 -32.73
N ALA A 159 -5.66 13.76 -32.75
CA ALA A 159 -4.90 14.46 -33.79
C ALA A 159 -5.04 13.76 -35.16
N ALA A 160 -4.98 12.42 -35.17
CA ALA A 160 -5.24 11.61 -36.37
C ALA A 160 -6.65 11.88 -36.92
N MET A 161 -7.64 11.98 -36.03
CA MET A 161 -9.02 12.32 -36.36
C MET A 161 -9.17 13.69 -37.02
N LEU A 162 -8.52 14.72 -36.47
CA LEU A 162 -8.54 16.07 -37.05
C LEU A 162 -7.92 16.11 -38.44
N LEU A 163 -6.81 15.38 -38.65
CA LEU A 163 -6.15 15.26 -39.96
C LEU A 163 -6.98 14.46 -40.98
N ILE A 164 -7.65 13.38 -40.57
CA ILE A 164 -8.61 12.67 -41.44
C ILE A 164 -9.75 13.62 -41.85
N PHE A 165 -10.29 14.40 -40.92
CA PHE A 165 -11.37 15.36 -41.20
C PHE A 165 -10.90 16.47 -42.17
N ALA A 166 -9.69 17.01 -41.97
CA ALA A 166 -9.08 17.98 -42.88
C ALA A 166 -8.85 17.40 -44.29
N ASP A 167 -8.18 16.25 -44.42
CA ASP A 167 -7.99 15.54 -45.70
C ASP A 167 -9.35 15.34 -46.41
N THR A 168 -10.40 15.00 -45.66
CA THR A 168 -11.69 14.62 -46.24
C THR A 168 -12.56 15.80 -46.69
N ILE A 169 -12.28 17.03 -46.24
CA ILE A 169 -12.84 18.27 -46.82
C ILE A 169 -11.94 18.80 -47.95
N MET A 170 -10.62 18.72 -47.77
CA MET A 170 -9.67 19.37 -48.68
C MET A 170 -9.44 18.57 -49.97
N LEU A 171 -9.45 17.23 -49.93
CA LEU A 171 -9.19 16.39 -51.11
C LEU A 171 -10.31 16.43 -52.17
N PRO A 172 -11.61 16.36 -51.83
CA PRO A 172 -12.68 16.50 -52.81
C PRO A 172 -12.70 17.89 -53.46
N LEU A 173 -12.42 18.93 -52.66
CA LEU A 173 -12.33 20.32 -53.11
C LEU A 173 -11.16 20.51 -54.09
N ALA A 174 -9.95 20.06 -53.71
CA ALA A 174 -8.77 20.12 -54.56
C ALA A 174 -8.93 19.33 -55.87
N LEU A 175 -9.64 18.19 -55.85
CA LEU A 175 -9.91 17.42 -57.07
C LEU A 175 -10.91 18.12 -57.99
N ALA A 176 -11.98 18.71 -57.46
CA ALA A 176 -13.03 19.35 -58.25
C ALA A 176 -12.60 20.70 -58.87
N TRP A 177 -11.65 21.40 -58.25
CA TRP A 177 -11.01 22.60 -58.81
C TRP A 177 -9.68 22.29 -59.54
N GLU A 178 -9.27 21.02 -59.58
CA GLU A 178 -8.00 20.50 -60.14
C GLU A 178 -6.71 21.21 -59.63
N GLU A 179 -6.71 21.67 -58.38
CA GLU A 179 -5.58 22.38 -57.80
C GLU A 179 -4.39 21.41 -57.61
N ASP A 180 -3.21 21.85 -58.06
CA ASP A 180 -1.94 21.16 -57.88
C ASP A 180 -1.20 21.71 -56.65
N MET A 181 -0.49 20.84 -55.93
CA MET A 181 0.04 21.18 -54.60
C MET A 181 1.38 21.93 -54.68
N GLY A 182 1.35 23.16 -55.21
CA GLY A 182 2.50 24.05 -55.25
C GLY A 182 2.64 24.93 -54.00
N PHE A 183 3.87 25.04 -53.47
CA PHE A 183 4.19 25.99 -52.41
C PHE A 183 4.47 27.38 -53.00
N GLY A 184 3.73 28.40 -52.56
CA GLY A 184 3.99 29.80 -52.92
C GLY A 184 3.37 30.29 -54.23
N GLN A 185 2.44 29.55 -54.84
CA GLN A 185 1.62 30.05 -55.95
C GLN A 185 0.43 30.85 -55.44
N ASP A 186 -0.39 30.24 -54.57
CA ASP A 186 -1.54 30.85 -53.93
C ASP A 186 -1.72 30.31 -52.49
N ALA A 187 -2.66 30.90 -51.74
CA ALA A 187 -2.89 30.55 -50.33
C ALA A 187 -3.53 29.17 -50.11
N PHE A 188 -4.37 28.69 -51.04
CA PHE A 188 -5.07 27.41 -50.93
C PHE A 188 -4.16 26.24 -51.34
N SER A 189 -3.40 26.35 -52.43
CA SER A 189 -2.40 25.33 -52.81
C SER A 189 -1.27 25.24 -51.77
N SER A 190 -0.85 26.37 -51.20
CA SER A 190 0.10 26.37 -50.08
C SER A 190 -0.45 25.68 -48.84
N LEU A 191 -1.75 25.85 -48.53
CA LEU A 191 -2.43 25.14 -47.44
C LEU A 191 -2.58 23.64 -47.72
N LEU A 192 -2.90 23.24 -48.97
CA LEU A 192 -2.93 21.84 -49.40
C LEU A 192 -1.56 21.17 -49.27
N PHE A 193 -0.50 21.84 -49.71
CA PHE A 193 0.88 21.37 -49.59
C PHE A 193 1.29 21.20 -48.11
N VAL A 194 1.02 22.20 -47.26
CA VAL A 194 1.31 22.12 -45.82
C VAL A 194 0.51 21.01 -45.14
N ASN A 195 -0.80 20.88 -45.41
CA ASN A 195 -1.61 19.77 -44.89
C ASN A 195 -1.08 18.40 -45.35
N PHE A 196 -0.64 18.28 -46.61
CA PHE A 196 -0.03 17.05 -47.10
C PHE A 196 1.31 16.73 -46.42
N CYS A 197 2.21 17.70 -46.23
CA CYS A 197 3.46 17.49 -45.50
C CYS A 197 3.22 17.09 -44.03
N ILE A 198 2.27 17.74 -43.36
CA ILE A 198 1.85 17.37 -42.00
C ILE A 198 1.27 15.95 -41.99
N GLY A 199 0.41 15.60 -42.95
CA GLY A 199 -0.16 14.28 -43.11
C GLY A 199 0.92 13.20 -43.32
N LEU A 200 1.89 13.43 -44.21
CA LEU A 200 2.98 12.48 -44.46
C LEU A 200 3.85 12.24 -43.21
N ALA A 201 4.18 13.31 -42.48
CA ALA A 201 4.91 13.22 -41.21
C ALA A 201 4.08 12.54 -40.10
N PHE A 202 2.77 12.80 -40.05
CA PHE A 202 1.88 12.20 -39.06
C PHE A 202 1.61 10.71 -39.33
N TRP A 203 1.34 10.31 -40.57
CA TRP A 203 1.04 8.91 -40.91
C TRP A 203 2.28 8.00 -40.88
N THR A 204 3.48 8.54 -41.12
CA THR A 204 4.73 7.82 -40.83
C THR A 204 4.93 7.64 -39.32
N ALA A 205 4.61 8.64 -38.50
CA ALA A 205 4.65 8.51 -37.04
C ALA A 205 3.54 7.58 -36.48
N ASP A 206 2.31 7.60 -37.01
CA ASP A 206 1.21 6.72 -36.57
C ASP A 206 1.57 5.24 -36.79
N LEU A 207 2.32 4.92 -37.84
CA LEU A 207 2.87 3.58 -38.07
C LEU A 207 3.76 3.13 -36.91
N LEU A 208 4.67 4.00 -36.44
CA LEU A 208 5.58 3.74 -35.33
C LEU A 208 4.86 3.70 -33.97
N VAL A 209 3.89 4.60 -33.75
CA VAL A 209 3.07 4.63 -32.53
C VAL A 209 2.18 3.39 -32.44
N ASN A 210 1.54 2.96 -33.54
CA ASN A 210 0.75 1.73 -33.59
C ASN A 210 1.62 0.48 -33.37
N LEU A 211 2.85 0.44 -33.89
CA LEU A 211 3.84 -0.61 -33.60
C LEU A 211 4.27 -0.66 -32.11
N ASN A 212 4.17 0.47 -31.41
CA ASN A 212 4.50 0.62 -29.99
C ASN A 212 3.25 0.78 -29.08
N THR A 213 2.05 0.35 -29.51
CA THR A 213 0.83 0.42 -28.68
C THR A 213 0.44 -0.96 -28.17
N ALA A 214 0.22 -1.12 -26.87
CA ALA A 214 -0.17 -2.40 -26.27
C ALA A 214 -1.59 -2.81 -26.69
N THR A 215 -1.86 -4.12 -26.73
CA THR A 215 -3.14 -4.68 -27.23
C THR A 215 -3.78 -5.63 -26.23
N TYR A 216 -5.09 -5.58 -26.06
CA TYR A 216 -5.80 -6.53 -25.19
C TYR A 216 -6.08 -7.85 -25.88
N ARG A 217 -5.92 -8.96 -25.16
CA ARG A 217 -6.22 -10.31 -25.65
C ARG A 217 -6.94 -11.12 -24.57
N LYS A 218 -8.26 -11.26 -24.70
CA LYS A 218 -9.15 -11.88 -23.68
C LYS A 218 -9.06 -11.18 -22.30
N GLY A 219 -9.00 -9.86 -22.28
CA GLY A 219 -8.96 -9.04 -21.07
C GLY A 219 -7.58 -8.80 -20.46
N THR A 220 -6.55 -9.58 -20.82
CA THR A 220 -5.16 -9.25 -20.42
C THR A 220 -4.52 -8.28 -21.41
N LEU A 221 -3.77 -7.30 -20.90
CA LEU A 221 -2.99 -6.37 -21.71
C LEU A 221 -1.69 -7.04 -22.15
N VAL A 222 -1.44 -7.10 -23.46
CA VAL A 222 -0.24 -7.71 -24.04
C VAL A 222 0.75 -6.60 -24.41
N THR A 223 1.81 -6.49 -23.61
CA THR A 223 2.92 -5.52 -23.76
C THR A 223 4.13 -6.09 -24.51
N GLY A 224 4.16 -7.39 -24.83
CA GLY A 224 5.28 -8.00 -25.53
C GLY A 224 5.37 -7.54 -26.99
N TYR A 225 6.39 -6.73 -27.33
CA TYR A 225 6.65 -6.16 -28.66
C TYR A 225 6.43 -7.13 -29.83
N LEU A 226 6.97 -8.35 -29.77
CA LEU A 226 6.79 -9.35 -30.83
C LEU A 226 5.31 -9.77 -31.02
N SER A 227 4.53 -9.84 -29.93
CA SER A 227 3.10 -10.13 -30.01
C SER A 227 2.28 -8.94 -30.51
N ILE A 228 2.68 -7.71 -30.17
CA ILE A 228 2.10 -6.48 -30.72
C ILE A 228 2.32 -6.46 -32.24
N PHE A 229 3.57 -6.65 -32.68
CA PHE A 229 3.95 -6.72 -34.09
C PHE A 229 3.16 -7.78 -34.86
N ILE A 230 3.11 -9.03 -34.38
CA ILE A 230 2.37 -10.12 -35.04
C ILE A 230 0.86 -9.84 -35.09
N SER A 231 0.29 -9.22 -34.05
CA SER A 231 -1.12 -8.84 -34.05
C SER A 231 -1.41 -7.71 -35.05
N TYR A 232 -0.52 -6.73 -35.17
CA TYR A 232 -0.65 -5.60 -36.08
C TYR A 232 -0.41 -5.98 -37.55
N MET A 233 0.61 -6.83 -37.82
CA MET A 233 0.88 -7.50 -39.10
C MET A 233 -0.36 -8.21 -39.66
N ARG A 234 -1.09 -8.93 -38.80
CA ARG A 234 -2.28 -9.72 -39.18
C ARG A 234 -3.54 -8.87 -39.35
N GLY A 235 -3.52 -7.61 -38.91
CA GLY A 235 -4.64 -6.68 -38.98
C GLY A 235 -4.40 -5.53 -39.97
N TRP A 236 -3.81 -4.45 -39.48
CA TRP A 236 -3.82 -3.14 -40.15
C TRP A 236 -2.49 -2.72 -40.81
N LEU A 237 -1.35 -3.35 -40.49
CA LEU A 237 -0.05 -2.88 -41.00
C LEU A 237 0.00 -2.85 -42.54
N LEU A 238 -0.50 -3.89 -43.21
CA LEU A 238 -0.49 -3.98 -44.67
C LEU A 238 -1.31 -2.85 -45.33
N PHE A 239 -2.42 -2.45 -44.70
CA PHE A 239 -3.29 -1.38 -45.17
C PHE A 239 -2.62 -0.01 -44.96
N ASP A 240 -2.07 0.24 -43.77
CA ASP A 240 -1.38 1.50 -43.46
C ASP A 240 -0.12 1.68 -44.32
N LEU A 241 0.65 0.61 -44.55
CA LEU A 241 1.84 0.62 -45.41
C LEU A 241 1.49 0.84 -46.89
N MET A 242 0.37 0.28 -47.37
CA MET A 242 -0.12 0.53 -48.73
C MET A 242 -0.47 2.01 -48.93
N LEU A 243 -1.22 2.61 -48.00
CA LEU A 243 -1.61 4.02 -48.06
C LEU A 243 -0.40 4.96 -47.96
N LEU A 244 0.55 4.65 -47.07
CA LEU A 244 1.81 5.41 -46.96
C LEU A 244 2.64 5.31 -48.26
N THR A 245 2.66 4.13 -48.89
CA THR A 245 3.40 3.91 -50.15
C THR A 245 2.85 4.78 -51.28
N PHE A 246 1.53 4.94 -51.40
CA PHE A 246 0.93 5.87 -52.37
C PHE A 246 1.26 7.34 -52.08
N ASP A 247 1.30 7.74 -50.81
CA ASP A 247 1.66 9.11 -50.43
C ASP A 247 3.13 9.44 -50.73
N VAL A 248 4.05 8.49 -50.54
CA VAL A 248 5.45 8.65 -50.95
C VAL A 248 5.61 8.63 -52.48
N LEU A 249 4.88 7.74 -53.17
CA LEU A 249 4.89 7.65 -54.64
C LEU A 249 4.40 8.95 -55.30
N TYR A 250 3.46 9.66 -54.68
CA TYR A 250 3.04 10.99 -55.13
C TYR A 250 4.24 11.96 -55.14
N VAL A 251 4.99 12.07 -54.04
CA VAL A 251 6.15 12.98 -53.93
C VAL A 251 7.22 12.65 -54.97
N THR A 252 7.53 11.37 -55.16
CA THR A 252 8.59 10.96 -56.10
C THR A 252 8.17 11.08 -57.56
N SER A 253 6.87 11.07 -57.86
CA SER A 253 6.34 11.30 -59.22
C SER A 253 6.47 12.75 -59.70
N ASP A 254 6.51 13.72 -58.78
CA ASP A 254 6.63 15.15 -59.06
C ASP A 254 8.11 15.60 -59.16
N ALA A 255 9.00 14.89 -58.45
CA ALA A 255 10.43 15.20 -58.36
C ALA A 255 11.30 14.59 -59.49
N GLY A 256 10.72 13.88 -60.46
CA GLY A 256 11.46 13.13 -61.48
C GLY A 256 10.92 13.28 -62.90
N ASN A 257 11.82 13.40 -63.88
CA ASN A 257 11.49 13.53 -65.31
C ASN A 257 10.98 12.22 -65.96
N LEU A 258 10.05 11.50 -65.31
CA LEU A 258 9.40 10.31 -65.87
C LEU A 258 8.23 10.74 -66.76
N THR A 259 8.53 10.93 -68.04
CA THR A 259 7.63 11.41 -69.07
C THR A 259 6.47 10.44 -69.37
N GLU A 260 5.27 10.69 -68.84
CA GLU A 260 4.03 10.39 -69.56
C GLU A 260 2.80 11.14 -69.01
N PHE A 261 2.11 11.90 -69.87
CA PHE A 261 0.92 12.70 -69.53
C PHE A 261 -0.26 11.89 -68.94
N ARG A 262 -0.25 10.55 -69.07
CA ARG A 262 -1.26 9.67 -68.47
C ARG A 262 -1.06 9.44 -66.98
N LEU A 263 0.19 9.39 -66.50
CA LEU A 263 0.49 9.08 -65.11
C LEU A 263 0.03 10.18 -64.15
N VAL A 264 0.16 11.46 -64.54
CA VAL A 264 -0.26 12.62 -63.72
C VAL A 264 -1.77 12.60 -63.43
N ARG A 265 -2.61 12.20 -64.39
CA ARG A 265 -4.06 12.03 -64.15
C ARG A 265 -4.33 10.90 -63.15
N VAL A 266 -3.56 9.81 -63.21
CA VAL A 266 -3.68 8.68 -62.27
C VAL A 266 -3.23 9.07 -60.86
N THR A 267 -2.11 9.80 -60.70
CA THR A 267 -1.63 10.21 -59.37
C THR A 267 -2.57 11.21 -58.69
N ARG A 268 -3.25 12.09 -59.44
CA ARG A 268 -4.35 12.91 -58.91
C ARG A 268 -5.52 12.07 -58.37
N VAL A 269 -5.95 11.02 -59.09
CA VAL A 269 -7.02 10.12 -58.63
C VAL A 269 -6.58 9.25 -57.45
N LEU A 270 -5.32 8.82 -57.40
CA LEU A 270 -4.76 8.08 -56.25
C LEU A 270 -4.80 8.88 -54.94
N ARG A 271 -4.85 10.23 -54.99
CA ARG A 271 -5.10 11.07 -53.79
C ARG A 271 -6.39 10.67 -53.05
N LEU A 272 -7.42 10.17 -53.76
CA LEU A 272 -8.68 9.72 -53.15
C LEU A 272 -8.54 8.45 -52.29
N LEU A 273 -7.48 7.65 -52.46
CA LEU A 273 -7.23 6.49 -51.59
C LEU A 273 -6.97 6.90 -50.14
N ARG A 274 -6.54 8.15 -49.88
CA ARG A 274 -6.46 8.72 -48.53
C ARG A 274 -7.80 8.69 -47.80
N LEU A 275 -8.93 8.81 -48.51
CA LEU A 275 -10.26 8.74 -47.90
C LEU A 275 -10.55 7.36 -47.30
N LEU A 276 -9.83 6.30 -47.69
CA LEU A 276 -9.90 5.00 -47.00
C LEU A 276 -9.41 5.07 -45.55
N ARG A 277 -8.65 6.10 -45.15
CA ARG A 277 -8.32 6.40 -43.74
C ARG A 277 -9.57 6.60 -42.89
N MET A 278 -10.73 6.93 -43.48
CA MET A 278 -12.03 6.93 -42.78
C MET A 278 -12.39 5.57 -42.17
N LEU A 279 -11.80 4.45 -42.59
CA LEU A 279 -11.97 3.17 -41.91
C LEU A 279 -11.37 3.15 -40.49
N LYS A 280 -10.39 4.03 -40.21
CA LYS A 280 -9.87 4.27 -38.84
C LYS A 280 -10.88 4.99 -37.93
N LEU A 281 -11.95 5.61 -38.47
CA LEU A 281 -13.04 6.17 -37.64
C LEU A 281 -13.69 5.12 -36.73
N THR A 282 -13.57 3.83 -37.05
CA THR A 282 -14.02 2.74 -36.17
C THR A 282 -13.42 2.80 -34.76
N ARG A 283 -12.24 3.43 -34.58
CA ARG A 283 -11.64 3.71 -33.26
C ARG A 283 -12.48 4.71 -32.43
N LEU A 284 -13.14 5.69 -33.05
CA LEU A 284 -14.02 6.62 -32.33
C LEU A 284 -15.19 5.91 -31.66
N ASN A 285 -15.76 4.89 -32.28
CA ASN A 285 -16.93 4.20 -31.70
C ASN A 285 -16.59 3.61 -30.33
N ALA A 286 -15.40 3.01 -30.17
CA ALA A 286 -14.93 2.52 -28.88
C ALA A 286 -14.75 3.66 -27.84
N ILE A 287 -14.17 4.79 -28.24
CA ILE A 287 -14.00 5.97 -27.37
C ILE A 287 -15.36 6.58 -26.98
N ILE A 288 -16.33 6.58 -27.89
CA ILE A 288 -17.70 7.04 -27.68
C ILE A 288 -18.47 6.11 -26.74
N GLU A 289 -18.35 4.79 -26.93
CA GLU A 289 -18.96 3.77 -26.07
C GLU A 289 -18.37 3.82 -24.64
N GLU A 290 -17.05 3.94 -24.51
CA GLU A 290 -16.35 4.09 -23.23
C GLU A 290 -16.70 5.43 -22.54
N SER A 291 -16.75 6.53 -23.28
CA SER A 291 -17.17 7.85 -22.77
C SER A 291 -18.63 7.86 -22.32
N ALA A 292 -19.53 7.21 -23.07
CA ALA A 292 -20.94 7.05 -22.72
C ALA A 292 -21.12 6.19 -21.45
N ALA A 293 -20.37 5.09 -21.33
CA ALA A 293 -20.37 4.23 -20.15
C ALA A 293 -19.86 4.98 -18.91
N ASN A 294 -18.67 5.58 -18.99
CA ASN A 294 -18.05 6.32 -17.89
C ASN A 294 -18.86 7.55 -17.45
N SER A 295 -19.61 8.17 -18.37
CA SER A 295 -20.47 9.31 -18.04
C SER A 295 -21.74 8.94 -17.26
N GLY A 296 -22.20 7.68 -17.34
CA GLY A 296 -23.49 7.21 -16.82
C GLY A 296 -24.74 7.90 -17.42
N LYS A 297 -24.54 8.87 -18.30
CA LYS A 297 -25.53 9.82 -18.80
C LYS A 297 -25.91 9.44 -20.22
N GLN A 298 -26.87 8.54 -20.35
CA GLN A 298 -27.30 7.97 -21.64
C GLN A 298 -27.79 9.02 -22.67
N TRP A 299 -28.15 10.23 -22.24
CA TRP A 299 -28.44 11.35 -23.15
C TRP A 299 -27.21 11.82 -23.94
N VAL A 300 -25.98 11.62 -23.42
CA VAL A 300 -24.72 11.93 -24.12
C VAL A 300 -24.60 11.05 -25.37
N THR A 301 -24.92 9.76 -25.27
CA THR A 301 -24.98 8.83 -26.40
C THR A 301 -25.93 9.33 -27.48
N VAL A 302 -27.10 9.84 -27.09
CA VAL A 302 -28.11 10.40 -28.02
C VAL A 302 -27.60 11.68 -28.69
N VAL A 303 -26.97 12.59 -27.94
CA VAL A 303 -26.38 13.82 -28.50
C VAL A 303 -25.26 13.49 -29.48
N ILE A 304 -24.38 12.53 -29.16
CA ILE A 304 -23.32 12.08 -30.06
C ILE A 304 -23.91 11.42 -31.32
N ALA A 305 -24.91 10.55 -31.19
CA ALA A 305 -25.56 9.91 -32.34
C ALA A 305 -26.24 10.91 -33.28
N ILE A 306 -26.91 11.94 -32.74
CA ILE A 306 -27.49 13.04 -33.52
C ILE A 306 -26.38 13.87 -34.19
N THR A 307 -25.32 14.23 -33.44
CA THR A 307 -24.19 15.03 -33.94
C THR A 307 -23.46 14.32 -35.08
N ASN A 308 -23.14 13.03 -34.91
CA ASN A 308 -22.50 12.21 -35.95
C ASN A 308 -23.38 12.08 -37.19
N THR A 309 -24.71 11.98 -37.02
CA THR A 309 -25.66 11.96 -38.14
C THR A 309 -25.70 13.32 -38.87
N ALA A 310 -25.67 14.44 -38.15
CA ALA A 310 -25.65 15.78 -38.72
C ALA A 310 -24.34 16.07 -39.47
N VAL A 311 -23.18 15.77 -38.87
CA VAL A 311 -21.86 15.89 -39.51
C VAL A 311 -21.78 15.00 -40.76
N GLY A 312 -22.31 13.78 -40.70
CA GLY A 312 -22.41 12.89 -41.86
C GLY A 312 -23.23 13.46 -43.01
N MET A 313 -24.37 14.10 -42.73
CA MET A 313 -25.18 14.78 -43.76
C MET A 313 -24.44 15.97 -44.38
N ILE A 314 -23.82 16.82 -43.56
CA ILE A 314 -23.05 17.99 -44.03
C ILE A 314 -21.89 17.54 -44.92
N PHE A 315 -21.19 16.48 -44.52
CA PHE A 315 -20.10 15.90 -45.31
C PHE A 315 -20.60 15.30 -46.64
N ILE A 316 -21.71 14.57 -46.66
CA ILE A 316 -22.29 14.06 -47.91
C ILE A 316 -22.72 15.21 -48.82
N ALA A 317 -23.33 16.27 -48.29
CA ALA A 317 -23.66 17.46 -49.07
C ALA A 317 -22.41 18.14 -49.67
N HIS A 318 -21.31 18.20 -48.93
CA HIS A 318 -20.01 18.67 -49.44
C HIS A 318 -19.46 17.76 -50.56
N LEU A 319 -19.48 16.43 -50.41
CA LEU A 319 -19.05 15.51 -51.48
C LEU A 319 -19.87 15.69 -52.76
N LEU A 320 -21.19 15.75 -52.64
CA LEU A 320 -22.09 15.96 -53.77
C LEU A 320 -21.87 17.34 -54.43
N THR A 321 -21.55 18.36 -53.63
CA THR A 321 -21.20 19.71 -54.10
C THR A 321 -19.93 19.69 -54.96
N CYS A 322 -18.84 19.12 -54.45
CA CYS A 322 -17.58 19.01 -55.17
C CYS A 322 -17.73 18.13 -56.43
N MET A 323 -18.47 17.02 -56.34
CA MET A 323 -18.75 16.15 -57.49
C MET A 323 -19.55 16.88 -58.58
N TRP A 324 -20.58 17.64 -58.22
CA TRP A 324 -21.41 18.39 -59.18
C TRP A 324 -20.62 19.46 -59.92
N TYR A 325 -19.73 20.18 -59.22
CA TYR A 325 -18.81 21.14 -59.84
C TYR A 325 -17.77 20.46 -60.75
N GLY A 326 -17.15 19.38 -60.27
CA GLY A 326 -16.17 18.61 -61.04
C GLY A 326 -16.75 18.01 -62.34
N VAL A 327 -18.00 17.53 -62.32
CA VAL A 327 -18.70 17.02 -63.50
C VAL A 327 -18.96 18.13 -64.53
N GLY A 328 -19.40 19.31 -64.10
CA GLY A 328 -19.63 20.46 -64.99
C GLY A 328 -18.33 20.88 -65.71
N ARG A 329 -17.24 21.03 -64.95
CA ARG A 329 -15.90 21.37 -65.47
C ARG A 329 -15.33 20.29 -66.40
N ALA A 330 -15.48 19.02 -66.05
CA ALA A 330 -14.97 17.91 -66.86
C ALA A 330 -15.69 17.81 -68.23
N LEU A 331 -17.02 17.92 -68.25
CA LEU A 331 -17.81 17.86 -69.48
C LEU A 331 -17.47 19.02 -70.42
N GLU A 332 -17.32 20.23 -69.86
CA GLU A 332 -16.94 21.44 -70.58
C GLU A 332 -15.57 21.30 -71.27
N ASN A 333 -14.56 20.80 -70.53
CA ASN A 333 -13.21 20.54 -71.01
C ASN A 333 -13.15 19.51 -72.15
N GLU A 334 -13.97 18.45 -72.11
CA GLU A 334 -13.91 17.36 -73.10
C GLU A 334 -14.83 17.57 -74.32
N THR A 335 -15.97 18.24 -74.17
CA THR A 335 -17.03 18.23 -75.23
C THR A 335 -17.32 19.59 -75.88
N ARG A 336 -16.91 20.71 -75.27
CA ARG A 336 -17.36 22.08 -75.64
C ARG A 336 -18.89 22.30 -75.61
N ILE A 337 -19.66 21.38 -75.04
CA ILE A 337 -21.09 21.59 -74.77
C ILE A 337 -21.21 22.58 -73.60
N GLN A 338 -22.20 23.48 -73.65
CA GLN A 338 -22.45 24.39 -72.53
C GLN A 338 -22.85 23.60 -71.29
N SER A 339 -22.01 23.63 -70.27
CA SER A 339 -22.19 23.02 -68.94
C SER A 339 -23.18 23.80 -68.07
N TRP A 340 -23.62 23.21 -66.95
CA TRP A 340 -24.45 23.89 -65.96
C TRP A 340 -23.76 25.11 -65.34
N THR A 341 -22.42 25.07 -65.20
CA THR A 341 -21.58 26.18 -64.70
C THR A 341 -21.69 27.42 -65.59
N LEU A 342 -21.70 27.23 -66.91
CA LEU A 342 -21.90 28.32 -67.87
C LEU A 342 -23.36 28.83 -67.88
N ARG A 343 -24.33 27.93 -67.73
CA ARG A 343 -25.78 28.23 -67.77
C ARG A 343 -26.32 28.88 -66.49
N ALA A 344 -25.70 28.65 -65.34
CA ALA A 344 -26.08 29.28 -64.06
C ALA A 344 -25.81 30.80 -64.00
N GLY A 345 -25.07 31.33 -64.98
CA GLY A 345 -24.79 32.75 -65.17
C GLY A 345 -23.43 32.94 -65.84
N ALA A 346 -23.34 33.86 -66.81
CA ALA A 346 -22.14 34.15 -67.62
C ALA A 346 -21.05 34.90 -66.83
N GLY A 347 -20.65 34.33 -65.68
CA GLY A 347 -19.71 34.89 -64.71
C GLY A 347 -19.44 33.98 -63.52
N VAL A 348 -20.06 32.79 -63.41
CA VAL A 348 -19.78 31.85 -62.31
C VAL A 348 -18.31 31.39 -62.32
N GLN A 349 -17.69 31.24 -63.49
CA GLN A 349 -16.25 30.97 -63.62
C GLN A 349 -15.35 32.18 -63.29
N GLU A 350 -15.87 33.40 -63.39
CA GLU A 350 -15.11 34.64 -63.20
C GLU A 350 -15.12 35.13 -61.74
N VAL A 351 -16.07 34.66 -60.92
CA VAL A 351 -16.09 34.91 -59.46
C VAL A 351 -15.20 33.94 -58.69
N GLU A 352 -14.75 34.37 -57.51
CA GLU A 352 -13.80 33.62 -56.67
C GLU A 352 -14.26 32.19 -56.33
N PRO A 353 -13.33 31.22 -56.13
CA PRO A 353 -13.67 29.81 -55.90
C PRO A 353 -14.65 29.52 -54.75
N TYR A 354 -14.65 30.34 -53.69
CA TYR A 354 -15.61 30.18 -52.59
C TYR A 354 -17.06 30.48 -53.04
N VAL A 355 -17.24 31.41 -54.00
CA VAL A 355 -18.55 31.76 -54.58
C VAL A 355 -19.03 30.60 -55.45
N GLN A 356 -18.15 30.03 -56.28
CA GLN A 356 -18.41 28.83 -57.08
C GLN A 356 -18.88 27.66 -56.20
N TYR A 357 -18.17 27.41 -55.09
CA TYR A 357 -18.56 26.39 -54.11
C TYR A 357 -19.94 26.67 -53.49
N LEU A 358 -20.22 27.91 -53.07
CA LEU A 358 -21.53 28.28 -52.51
C LEU A 358 -22.68 28.13 -53.51
N HIS A 359 -22.45 28.43 -54.79
CA HIS A 359 -23.43 28.17 -55.85
C HIS A 359 -23.68 26.65 -56.04
N ALA A 360 -22.62 25.84 -56.15
CA ALA A 360 -22.75 24.38 -56.25
C ALA A 360 -23.45 23.78 -55.01
N MET A 361 -23.14 24.26 -53.80
CA MET A 361 -23.75 23.80 -52.56
C MET A 361 -25.24 24.18 -52.49
N ARG A 362 -25.61 25.37 -52.97
CA ARG A 362 -27.00 25.79 -53.07
C ARG A 362 -27.82 24.89 -53.99
N TRP A 363 -27.25 24.40 -55.11
CA TRP A 363 -27.92 23.42 -55.97
C TRP A 363 -28.19 22.11 -55.20
N ILE A 364 -27.17 21.56 -54.54
CA ILE A 364 -27.27 20.28 -53.80
C ILE A 364 -28.18 20.33 -52.57
N VAL A 365 -28.35 21.50 -51.96
CA VAL A 365 -29.21 21.68 -50.77
C VAL A 365 -30.66 22.01 -51.14
N ASN A 366 -30.91 22.58 -52.34
CA ASN A 366 -32.23 23.06 -52.76
C ASN A 366 -32.78 22.24 -53.96
N THR A 367 -32.80 20.92 -53.80
CA THR A 367 -33.11 19.93 -54.85
C THR A 367 -34.61 19.59 -55.02
N PRO A 368 -35.49 20.58 -55.26
CA PRO A 368 -36.70 20.30 -56.05
C PRO A 368 -36.93 21.28 -57.21
N SER A 369 -36.00 22.19 -57.50
CA SER A 369 -36.01 22.99 -58.73
C SER A 369 -35.18 22.28 -59.80
N PRO A 370 -35.77 21.71 -60.87
CA PRO A 370 -34.97 21.18 -61.97
C PRO A 370 -34.15 22.32 -62.59
N PRO A 371 -32.89 22.08 -63.00
CA PRO A 371 -32.14 23.07 -63.77
C PRO A 371 -32.68 23.14 -65.20
N ASP A 372 -32.49 24.29 -65.87
CA ASP A 372 -32.64 24.39 -67.32
C ASP A 372 -31.47 23.64 -68.01
N LEU A 373 -31.57 22.31 -68.00
CA LEU A 373 -30.68 21.39 -68.68
C LEU A 373 -31.11 21.26 -70.15
N ASP A 374 -30.28 21.74 -71.07
CA ASP A 374 -30.49 21.54 -72.50
C ASP A 374 -30.57 20.04 -72.85
N ALA A 375 -31.31 19.71 -73.91
CA ALA A 375 -31.53 18.35 -74.38
C ALA A 375 -30.23 17.64 -74.81
N ALA A 376 -29.19 18.40 -75.18
CA ALA A 376 -27.87 17.88 -75.54
C ALA A 376 -27.03 17.37 -74.36
N SER A 377 -27.39 17.68 -73.10
CA SER A 377 -26.58 17.33 -71.91
C SER A 377 -27.12 16.09 -71.18
N GLU A 378 -27.10 14.95 -71.89
CA GLU A 378 -27.60 13.66 -71.35
C GLU A 378 -26.84 13.22 -70.08
N ILE A 379 -25.53 13.50 -70.01
CA ILE A 379 -24.67 13.10 -68.90
C ILE A 379 -24.98 13.89 -67.62
N GLU A 380 -25.10 15.22 -67.68
CA GLU A 380 -25.47 16.04 -66.51
C GLU A 380 -26.85 15.64 -65.98
N ARG A 381 -27.82 15.41 -66.89
CA ARG A 381 -29.17 14.99 -66.52
C ARG A 381 -29.19 13.59 -65.88
N GLY A 382 -28.35 12.67 -66.35
CA GLY A 382 -28.16 11.36 -65.71
C GLY A 382 -27.57 11.47 -64.30
N VAL A 383 -26.55 12.32 -64.12
CA VAL A 383 -25.93 12.56 -62.81
C VAL A 383 -26.90 13.25 -61.84
N ASP A 384 -27.61 14.29 -62.28
CA ASP A 384 -28.59 15.04 -61.48
C ASP A 384 -29.71 14.13 -60.92
N ILE A 385 -30.27 13.25 -61.75
CA ILE A 385 -31.29 12.27 -61.33
C ILE A 385 -30.71 11.30 -60.28
N LEU A 386 -29.48 10.79 -60.47
CA LEU A 386 -28.83 9.89 -59.52
C LEU A 386 -28.49 10.58 -58.20
N VAL A 387 -27.99 11.82 -58.24
CA VAL A 387 -27.72 12.67 -57.07
C VAL A 387 -29.00 12.97 -56.30
N SER A 388 -30.09 13.30 -57.00
CA SER A 388 -31.40 13.55 -56.41
C SER A 388 -31.96 12.32 -55.69
N ILE A 389 -31.91 11.13 -56.32
CA ILE A 389 -32.34 9.86 -55.70
C ILE A 389 -31.46 9.54 -54.47
N PHE A 390 -30.14 9.70 -54.59
CA PHE A 390 -29.21 9.44 -53.49
C PHE A 390 -29.42 10.40 -52.31
N TYR A 391 -29.62 11.70 -52.57
CA TYR A 391 -29.91 12.69 -51.55
C TYR A 391 -31.21 12.38 -50.78
N LEU A 392 -32.28 12.01 -51.48
CA LEU A 392 -33.54 11.59 -50.86
C LEU A 392 -33.37 10.37 -49.94
N LEU A 393 -32.58 9.36 -50.38
CA LEU A 393 -32.26 8.19 -49.56
C LEU A 393 -31.43 8.55 -48.32
N VAL A 394 -30.41 9.39 -48.47
CA VAL A 394 -29.57 9.87 -47.36
C VAL A 394 -30.41 10.65 -46.34
N MET A 395 -31.19 11.63 -46.78
CA MET A 395 -32.03 12.45 -45.92
C MET A 395 -33.10 11.62 -45.19
N GLY A 396 -33.77 10.69 -45.90
CA GLY A 396 -34.71 9.75 -45.30
C GLY A 396 -34.06 8.85 -44.24
N SER A 397 -32.84 8.37 -44.49
CA SER A 397 -32.09 7.56 -43.53
C SER A 397 -31.69 8.34 -42.26
N ALA A 398 -31.34 9.63 -42.41
CA ALA A 398 -30.97 10.48 -41.30
C ALA A 398 -32.18 10.84 -40.41
N ILE A 399 -33.31 11.19 -41.02
CA ILE A 399 -34.59 11.40 -40.30
C ILE A 399 -34.99 10.14 -39.54
N SER A 400 -34.84 8.96 -40.15
CA SER A 400 -35.12 7.67 -39.51
C SER A 400 -34.22 7.42 -38.29
N LYS A 401 -32.89 7.62 -38.42
CA LYS A 401 -31.94 7.49 -37.31
C LYS A 401 -32.25 8.43 -36.14
N ILE A 402 -32.50 9.71 -36.42
CA ILE A 402 -32.83 10.73 -35.40
C ILE A 402 -34.16 10.40 -34.71
N SER A 403 -35.15 9.90 -35.47
CA SER A 403 -36.44 9.46 -34.91
C SER A 403 -36.27 8.23 -34.00
N GLY A 404 -35.40 7.30 -34.37
CA GLY A 404 -35.08 6.10 -33.59
C GLY A 404 -34.44 6.42 -32.24
N THR A 405 -33.39 7.26 -32.20
CA THR A 405 -32.72 7.63 -30.94
C THR A 405 -33.61 8.46 -30.01
N ILE A 406 -34.52 9.27 -30.57
CA ILE A 406 -35.55 9.98 -29.79
C ILE A 406 -36.58 9.00 -29.19
N ALA A 407 -36.95 7.93 -29.91
CA ALA A 407 -37.84 6.90 -29.39
C ALA A 407 -37.18 6.08 -28.27
N GLU A 408 -35.91 5.72 -28.45
CA GLU A 408 -35.09 5.02 -27.44
C GLU A 408 -34.97 5.86 -26.15
N LEU A 409 -34.60 7.14 -26.26
CA LEU A 409 -34.52 8.06 -25.13
C LEU A 409 -35.84 8.18 -24.35
N ARG A 410 -36.99 8.09 -25.04
CA ARG A 410 -38.32 8.10 -24.40
C ARG A 410 -38.58 6.79 -23.64
N ALA A 411 -38.28 5.64 -24.23
CA ALA A 411 -38.43 4.33 -23.57
C ALA A 411 -37.57 4.23 -22.31
N MET A 412 -36.35 4.76 -22.33
CA MET A 412 -35.42 4.77 -21.20
C MET A 412 -35.95 5.59 -20.01
N ASN A 413 -36.62 6.72 -20.28
CA ASN A 413 -37.25 7.55 -19.24
C ASN A 413 -38.61 7.00 -18.77
N GLU A 414 -39.26 6.14 -19.56
CA GLU A 414 -40.61 5.66 -19.28
C GLU A 414 -40.72 4.95 -17.92
N ALA A 415 -39.70 4.21 -17.49
CA ALA A 415 -39.70 3.52 -16.20
C ALA A 415 -39.76 4.48 -14.99
N ARG A 416 -39.02 5.61 -15.03
CA ARG A 416 -39.07 6.64 -13.97
C ARG A 416 -40.42 7.34 -13.96
N ASP A 417 -40.87 7.79 -15.14
CA ASP A 417 -42.16 8.47 -15.27
C ASP A 417 -43.35 7.56 -14.96
N ARG A 418 -43.26 6.25 -15.22
CA ARG A 418 -44.31 5.29 -14.86
C ARG A 418 -44.53 5.24 -13.36
N ARG A 419 -43.48 4.99 -12.55
CA ARG A 419 -43.58 4.98 -11.08
C ARG A 419 -44.11 6.32 -10.55
N ARG A 420 -43.65 7.44 -11.13
CA ARG A 420 -44.10 8.80 -10.82
C ARG A 420 -45.59 9.03 -11.14
N ARG A 421 -46.09 8.50 -12.27
CA ARG A 421 -47.51 8.52 -12.66
C ARG A 421 -48.37 7.66 -11.75
N GLU A 422 -47.91 6.47 -11.39
CA GLU A 422 -48.63 5.52 -10.51
C GLU A 422 -48.90 6.14 -9.13
N VAL A 423 -47.89 6.77 -8.50
CA VAL A 423 -48.09 7.50 -7.22
C VAL A 423 -49.04 8.70 -7.39
N ARG A 424 -48.89 9.49 -8.46
CA ARG A 424 -49.78 10.63 -8.73
C ARG A 424 -51.24 10.20 -8.93
N GLN A 425 -51.48 9.08 -9.59
CA GLN A 425 -52.82 8.51 -9.77
C GLN A 425 -53.40 8.03 -8.44
N TYR A 426 -52.62 7.34 -7.62
CA TYR A 426 -53.03 6.94 -6.27
C TYR A 426 -53.46 8.14 -5.42
N LEU A 427 -52.63 9.20 -5.34
CA LEU A 427 -52.95 10.41 -4.58
C LEU A 427 -54.22 11.12 -5.08
N SER A 428 -54.44 11.13 -6.40
CA SER A 428 -55.66 11.67 -7.02
C SER A 428 -56.92 10.92 -6.59
N HIS A 429 -56.84 9.58 -6.51
CA HIS A 429 -57.96 8.73 -6.08
C HIS A 429 -58.27 8.84 -4.57
N GLN A 430 -57.32 9.30 -3.75
CA GLN A 430 -57.48 9.45 -2.29
C GLN A 430 -57.96 10.86 -1.86
N HIS A 431 -58.32 11.74 -2.81
CA HIS A 431 -58.83 13.11 -2.53
C HIS A 431 -57.92 13.96 -1.62
N VAL A 432 -56.60 13.77 -1.73
CA VAL A 432 -55.59 14.48 -0.92
C VAL A 432 -55.51 15.97 -1.27
N SER A 433 -55.19 16.83 -0.29
CA SER A 433 -55.03 18.27 -0.52
C SER A 433 -53.88 18.57 -1.49
N PHE A 434 -54.04 19.59 -2.35
CA PHE A 434 -53.05 19.94 -3.38
C PHE A 434 -51.64 20.21 -2.80
N GLU A 435 -51.58 20.81 -1.61
CA GLU A 435 -50.33 21.04 -0.88
C GLU A 435 -49.61 19.73 -0.53
N LEU A 436 -50.32 18.77 0.10
CA LEU A 436 -49.74 17.48 0.46
C LEU A 436 -49.42 16.64 -0.79
N VAL A 437 -50.21 16.73 -1.86
CA VAL A 437 -49.85 16.14 -3.16
C VAL A 437 -48.55 16.74 -3.71
N SER A 438 -48.39 18.06 -3.67
CA SER A 438 -47.14 18.73 -4.08
C SER A 438 -45.95 18.32 -3.22
N ARG A 439 -46.14 18.19 -1.91
CA ARG A 439 -45.12 17.78 -0.93
C ARG A 439 -44.65 16.35 -1.18
N ILE A 440 -45.59 15.40 -1.28
CA ILE A 440 -45.30 14.00 -1.58
C ILE A 440 -44.65 13.87 -2.97
N MET A 441 -45.15 14.57 -3.99
CA MET A 441 -44.54 14.48 -5.33
C MET A 441 -43.10 15.02 -5.36
N ARG A 442 -42.77 16.08 -4.60
CA ARG A 442 -41.37 16.55 -4.46
C ARG A 442 -40.47 15.52 -3.78
N PHE A 443 -40.93 14.90 -2.69
CA PHE A 443 -40.21 13.83 -2.02
C PHE A 443 -40.03 12.59 -2.92
N VAL A 444 -41.05 12.22 -3.70
CA VAL A 444 -40.99 11.13 -4.68
C VAL A 444 -40.02 11.45 -5.82
N ASP A 445 -40.02 12.68 -6.32
CA ASP A 445 -39.11 13.10 -7.39
C ASP A 445 -37.64 13.08 -6.92
N TYR A 446 -37.36 13.52 -5.69
CA TYR A 446 -36.06 13.38 -5.00
C TYR A 446 -35.68 11.91 -4.78
N ARG A 447 -36.59 11.09 -4.25
CA ARG A 447 -36.35 9.66 -3.97
C ARG A 447 -36.09 8.86 -5.26
N LEU A 448 -36.78 9.17 -6.36
CA LEU A 448 -36.55 8.58 -7.69
C LEU A 448 -35.29 9.10 -8.40
N GLU A 449 -34.63 10.11 -7.85
CA GLU A 449 -33.32 10.58 -8.30
C GLU A 449 -32.18 9.95 -7.49
N LYS A 450 -32.36 9.89 -6.17
CA LYS A 450 -31.37 9.36 -5.21
C LYS A 450 -31.33 7.84 -5.12
N PHE A 451 -32.43 7.15 -5.42
CA PHE A 451 -32.45 5.72 -5.70
C PHE A 451 -32.62 5.54 -7.20
N SER A 452 -31.55 5.11 -7.89
CA SER A 452 -31.59 4.82 -9.33
C SER A 452 -32.75 3.89 -9.67
N ALA A 453 -33.51 4.21 -10.72
CA ALA A 453 -34.71 3.46 -11.08
C ALA A 453 -34.42 1.97 -11.38
N THR A 454 -33.21 1.70 -11.88
CA THR A 454 -32.63 0.37 -12.04
C THR A 454 -31.91 -0.03 -10.77
N SER A 455 -32.55 -0.87 -9.95
CA SER A 455 -31.81 -1.71 -8.99
C SER A 455 -30.83 -2.57 -9.78
N LEU A 456 -29.53 -2.43 -9.52
CA LEU A 456 -28.52 -3.27 -10.15
C LEU A 456 -28.82 -4.74 -9.81
N ASP A 457 -29.05 -5.55 -10.84
CA ASP A 457 -29.18 -6.99 -10.65
C ASP A 457 -27.81 -7.53 -10.23
N THR A 458 -27.70 -7.92 -8.95
CA THR A 458 -26.47 -8.41 -8.34
C THR A 458 -25.99 -9.74 -8.93
N SER A 459 -26.80 -10.44 -9.74
CA SER A 459 -26.34 -11.60 -10.51
C SER A 459 -25.41 -11.22 -11.68
N LEU A 460 -25.40 -9.96 -12.13
CA LEU A 460 -24.60 -9.49 -13.26
C LEU A 460 -23.13 -9.19 -12.90
N ILE A 461 -22.80 -9.02 -11.62
CA ILE A 461 -21.45 -8.70 -11.14
C ILE A 461 -21.00 -9.66 -10.04
N SER A 462 -19.70 -9.97 -9.99
CA SER A 462 -19.17 -10.90 -9.00
C SER A 462 -19.35 -10.38 -7.56
N PRO A 463 -19.51 -11.25 -6.55
CA PRO A 463 -19.61 -10.82 -5.15
C PRO A 463 -18.44 -9.95 -4.68
N THR A 464 -17.24 -10.14 -5.25
CA THR A 464 -16.07 -9.29 -4.99
C THR A 464 -16.27 -7.86 -5.49
N LEU A 465 -16.77 -7.69 -6.72
CA LEU A 465 -17.07 -6.37 -7.29
C LEU A 465 -18.28 -5.71 -6.61
N GLN A 466 -19.23 -6.49 -6.08
CA GLN A 466 -20.30 -5.97 -5.22
C GLN A 466 -19.73 -5.41 -3.92
N LEU A 467 -18.84 -6.15 -3.25
CA LEU A 467 -18.19 -5.73 -2.01
C LEU A 467 -17.38 -4.44 -2.22
N GLU A 468 -16.58 -4.39 -3.29
CA GLU A 468 -15.78 -3.23 -3.69
C GLU A 468 -16.66 -2.00 -4.00
N LEU A 469 -17.79 -2.20 -4.70
CA LEU A 469 -18.78 -1.16 -4.96
C LEU A 469 -19.43 -0.64 -3.65
N TYR A 470 -19.78 -1.52 -2.71
CA TYR A 470 -20.34 -1.10 -1.42
C TYR A 470 -19.31 -0.35 -0.57
N VAL A 471 -18.05 -0.81 -0.51
CA VAL A 471 -16.95 -0.08 0.15
C VAL A 471 -16.75 1.29 -0.49
N GLY A 472 -16.64 1.37 -1.81
CA GLY A 472 -16.46 2.63 -2.54
C GLY A 472 -17.62 3.62 -2.40
N GLN A 473 -18.84 3.14 -2.16
CA GLN A 473 -20.02 4.00 -1.95
C GLN A 473 -20.28 4.38 -0.49
N ARG A 474 -19.83 3.58 0.49
CA ARG A 474 -20.32 3.66 1.89
C ARG A 474 -19.22 3.82 2.94
N SER A 475 -17.97 3.48 2.63
CA SER A 475 -16.86 3.53 3.61
C SER A 475 -16.67 4.91 4.24
N SER A 476 -16.77 5.98 3.46
CA SER A 476 -16.59 7.37 3.90
C SER A 476 -17.57 7.85 4.97
N TYR A 477 -18.67 7.13 5.24
CA TYR A 477 -19.62 7.48 6.30
C TYR A 477 -19.36 6.70 7.59
N ILE A 478 -18.84 5.47 7.50
CA ILE A 478 -18.61 4.60 8.66
C ILE A 478 -17.18 4.70 9.23
N LEU A 479 -16.21 5.20 8.45
CA LEU A 479 -14.83 5.40 8.89
C LEU A 479 -14.62 6.56 9.87
N GLU A 480 -15.64 7.40 10.08
CA GLU A 480 -15.68 8.39 11.16
C GLU A 480 -15.66 7.70 12.55
N LEU A 481 -16.16 6.46 12.65
CA LEU A 481 -16.16 5.70 13.90
C LEU A 481 -14.80 4.98 14.12
N PRO A 482 -14.07 5.25 15.22
CA PRO A 482 -12.70 4.73 15.43
C PRO A 482 -12.55 3.22 15.30
N ILE A 483 -13.50 2.44 15.85
CA ILE A 483 -13.46 0.98 15.84
C ILE A 483 -13.69 0.38 14.43
N PHE A 484 -14.37 1.10 13.55
CA PHE A 484 -14.59 0.68 12.15
C PHE A 484 -13.41 1.04 11.25
N LYS A 485 -12.69 2.13 11.53
CA LYS A 485 -11.38 2.40 10.93
C LYS A 485 -10.39 1.28 11.27
N LEU A 486 -10.29 0.91 12.54
CA LEU A 486 -9.47 -0.24 12.98
C LEU A 486 -9.92 -1.56 12.30
N MET A 487 -11.22 -1.76 12.07
CA MET A 487 -11.72 -2.90 11.30
C MET A 487 -11.26 -2.89 9.83
N GLN A 488 -11.23 -1.74 9.16
CA GLN A 488 -10.78 -1.64 7.77
C GLN A 488 -9.32 -2.08 7.62
N GLU A 489 -8.48 -1.71 8.58
CA GLU A 489 -7.04 -2.01 8.58
C GLU A 489 -6.75 -3.47 8.96
N CYS A 490 -7.33 -3.99 10.05
CA CYS A 490 -7.12 -5.38 10.47
C CYS A 490 -7.86 -6.41 9.59
N TYR A 491 -9.11 -6.09 9.21
CA TYR A 491 -10.11 -7.04 8.68
C TYR A 491 -10.93 -6.45 7.51
N PRO A 492 -10.30 -6.00 6.41
CA PRO A 492 -11.00 -5.37 5.27
C PRO A 492 -12.11 -6.25 4.68
N ASP A 493 -11.92 -7.57 4.71
CA ASP A 493 -12.90 -8.59 4.29
C ASP A 493 -14.23 -8.50 5.09
N VAL A 494 -14.14 -8.23 6.40
CA VAL A 494 -15.28 -8.07 7.31
C VAL A 494 -15.84 -6.65 7.21
N PHE A 495 -14.98 -5.63 7.09
CA PHE A 495 -15.39 -4.25 6.88
C PHE A 495 -16.24 -4.07 5.61
N GLY A 496 -15.86 -4.74 4.51
CA GLY A 496 -16.67 -4.78 3.29
C GLY A 496 -18.02 -5.47 3.49
N SER A 497 -18.10 -6.48 4.36
CA SER A 497 -19.36 -7.14 4.72
C SER A 497 -20.27 -6.20 5.51
N VAL A 498 -19.74 -5.44 6.48
CA VAL A 498 -20.51 -4.38 7.18
C VAL A 498 -20.98 -3.31 6.19
N CYS A 499 -20.10 -2.87 5.27
CA CYS A 499 -20.46 -1.92 4.23
C CYS A 499 -21.63 -2.43 3.37
N ALA A 500 -21.75 -3.73 3.09
CA ALA A 500 -22.84 -4.30 2.32
C ALA A 500 -24.20 -4.26 3.06
N VAL A 501 -24.22 -4.41 4.38
CA VAL A 501 -25.47 -4.47 5.18
C VAL A 501 -26.01 -3.08 5.59
N LEU A 502 -25.20 -2.02 5.50
CA LEU A 502 -25.66 -0.62 5.74
C LEU A 502 -26.89 -0.27 4.89
N GLU A 503 -28.03 -0.01 5.56
CA GLU A 503 -29.28 0.40 4.90
C GLU A 503 -29.33 1.92 4.72
N LYS A 504 -29.83 2.40 3.56
CA LYS A 504 -29.97 3.82 3.27
C LYS A 504 -31.41 4.29 3.47
N HIS A 505 -31.60 5.23 4.40
CA HIS A 505 -32.86 5.89 4.72
C HIS A 505 -32.88 7.34 4.16
N VAL A 506 -34.07 7.85 3.83
CA VAL A 506 -34.28 9.17 3.22
C VAL A 506 -35.54 9.82 3.80
N TYR A 507 -35.40 11.06 4.27
CA TYR A 507 -36.37 11.76 5.11
C TYR A 507 -36.94 13.02 4.44
N GLU A 508 -38.18 13.38 4.80
CA GLU A 508 -38.82 14.62 4.39
C GLU A 508 -38.37 15.82 5.24
N LYS A 509 -38.51 17.06 4.73
CA LYS A 509 -38.25 18.25 5.53
C LYS A 509 -39.22 18.33 6.71
N GLY A 510 -38.69 18.42 7.93
CA GLY A 510 -39.42 18.43 9.19
C GLY A 510 -39.71 17.04 9.75
N GLU A 511 -39.23 15.97 9.12
CA GLU A 511 -39.34 14.60 9.64
C GLU A 511 -38.24 14.32 10.67
N SER A 512 -38.61 13.79 11.83
CA SER A 512 -37.65 13.34 12.85
C SER A 512 -37.02 12.02 12.45
N VAL A 513 -35.68 11.98 12.44
CA VAL A 513 -34.88 10.75 12.30
C VAL A 513 -35.01 9.91 13.59
N PHE A 514 -34.94 10.58 14.74
CA PHE A 514 -35.23 10.04 16.07
C PHE A 514 -35.63 11.17 17.04
N VAL A 515 -36.19 10.82 18.19
CA VAL A 515 -36.71 11.78 19.19
C VAL A 515 -36.20 11.41 20.58
N ALA A 516 -35.87 12.42 21.40
CA ALA A 516 -35.43 12.21 22.77
C ALA A 516 -36.44 11.36 23.57
N GLY A 517 -35.95 10.33 24.26
CA GLY A 517 -36.76 9.36 24.98
C GLY A 517 -37.36 8.22 24.13
N SER A 518 -37.13 8.16 22.81
CA SER A 518 -37.38 6.92 22.07
C SER A 518 -36.26 5.91 22.28
N PHE A 519 -36.56 4.61 22.17
CA PHE A 519 -35.55 3.56 22.21
C PHE A 519 -34.63 3.63 20.98
N THR A 520 -33.32 3.53 21.21
CA THR A 520 -32.31 3.37 20.15
C THR A 520 -32.26 1.90 19.74
N SER A 521 -32.49 1.57 18.46
CA SER A 521 -32.39 0.20 17.94
C SER A 521 -31.24 -0.03 16.96
N CYS A 522 -30.59 1.05 16.51
CA CYS A 522 -29.53 1.04 15.53
C CYS A 522 -28.65 2.29 15.65
N LEU A 523 -27.43 2.18 15.13
CA LEU A 523 -26.57 3.32 14.83
C LEU A 523 -27.16 4.07 13.63
N HIS A 524 -27.34 5.39 13.76
CA HIS A 524 -27.68 6.29 12.66
C HIS A 524 -26.45 7.09 12.24
N ILE A 525 -26.20 7.23 10.94
CA ILE A 525 -25.11 8.05 10.38
C ILE A 525 -25.70 9.00 9.34
N THR A 526 -25.58 10.32 9.52
CA THR A 526 -26.02 11.29 8.51
C THR A 526 -25.10 11.26 7.28
N ALA A 527 -25.66 11.40 6.08
CA ALA A 527 -24.87 11.36 4.83
C ALA A 527 -25.01 12.63 3.99
N THR A 528 -26.24 12.97 3.55
CA THR A 528 -26.47 14.23 2.81
C THR A 528 -27.73 14.95 3.32
N GLY A 529 -27.80 16.26 3.05
CA GLY A 529 -28.83 17.15 3.58
C GLY A 529 -28.40 17.92 4.83
N SER A 530 -29.29 18.79 5.31
CA SER A 530 -29.16 19.56 6.55
C SER A 530 -30.09 19.01 7.62
N TYR A 531 -29.64 19.04 8.86
CA TYR A 531 -30.34 18.50 10.03
C TYR A 531 -30.41 19.54 11.14
N SER A 532 -31.49 19.48 11.93
CA SER A 532 -31.64 20.16 13.22
C SER A 532 -31.42 19.16 14.34
N TYR A 533 -30.52 19.48 15.25
CA TYR A 533 -30.22 18.69 16.44
C TYR A 533 -30.57 19.49 17.69
N ILE A 534 -31.39 18.89 18.56
CA ILE A 534 -31.86 19.46 19.82
C ILE A 534 -31.42 18.52 20.95
N GLU A 535 -30.59 19.03 21.84
CA GLU A 535 -30.09 18.26 22.99
C GLU A 535 -31.11 18.25 24.14
N GLY A 536 -31.35 17.07 24.74
CA GLY A 536 -32.24 16.91 25.88
C GLY A 536 -33.68 16.51 25.54
N TYR A 537 -34.44 16.25 26.60
CA TYR A 537 -35.84 15.83 26.57
C TYR A 537 -36.81 17.03 26.49
N ASP A 538 -36.42 18.15 27.10
CA ASP A 538 -37.18 19.40 27.12
C ASP A 538 -36.79 20.25 25.90
N ALA A 539 -37.78 20.71 25.13
CA ALA A 539 -37.57 21.41 23.86
C ALA A 539 -37.02 22.86 23.99
N GLU A 540 -36.38 23.17 25.11
CA GLU A 540 -35.66 24.41 25.40
C GLU A 540 -34.14 24.29 25.13
N GLY A 541 -33.67 23.08 24.79
CA GLY A 541 -32.29 22.83 24.37
C GLY A 541 -31.89 23.61 23.10
N ALA A 542 -30.60 23.93 22.97
CA ALA A 542 -30.09 24.70 21.85
C ALA A 542 -30.25 23.95 20.52
N ASN A 543 -31.17 24.41 19.67
CA ASN A 543 -31.33 23.87 18.31
C ASN A 543 -30.13 24.27 17.45
N THR A 544 -29.36 23.27 17.02
CA THR A 544 -28.20 23.45 16.15
C THR A 544 -28.48 22.88 14.77
N GLU A 545 -28.42 23.72 13.73
CA GLU A 545 -28.46 23.23 12.35
C GLU A 545 -27.05 22.86 11.87
N PHE A 546 -26.92 21.69 11.25
CA PHE A 546 -25.66 21.23 10.66
C PHE A 546 -25.88 20.51 9.31
N SER A 547 -24.81 20.38 8.53
CA SER A 547 -24.79 19.61 7.28
C SER A 547 -23.48 18.85 7.16
N GLY A 548 -23.55 17.53 6.93
CA GLY A 548 -22.39 16.65 6.82
C GLY A 548 -22.59 15.32 7.55
N THR A 549 -21.50 14.57 7.69
CA THR A 549 -21.47 13.28 8.39
C THR A 549 -21.34 13.47 9.90
N ARG A 550 -22.25 12.84 10.66
CA ARG A 550 -22.21 12.64 12.11
C ARG A 550 -22.90 11.31 12.42
N TRP A 551 -22.56 10.69 13.54
CA TRP A 551 -23.17 9.43 13.96
C TRP A 551 -23.79 9.53 15.35
N TYR A 552 -24.85 8.75 15.58
CA TYR A 552 -25.70 8.82 16.77
C TYR A 552 -26.20 7.42 17.16
N GLY A 553 -26.22 7.12 18.46
CA GLY A 553 -26.78 5.87 18.99
C GLY A 553 -25.83 4.66 18.91
N GLU A 554 -24.51 4.86 18.86
CA GLU A 554 -23.49 3.79 18.82
C GLU A 554 -23.67 2.76 19.95
N LEU A 555 -24.05 3.20 21.15
CA LEU A 555 -24.32 2.34 22.32
C LEU A 555 -25.40 1.26 22.05
N SER A 556 -26.32 1.49 21.10
CA SER A 556 -27.37 0.53 20.71
C SER A 556 -26.87 -0.66 19.88
N LEU A 557 -25.65 -0.56 19.31
CA LEU A 557 -25.00 -1.70 18.68
C LEU A 557 -24.63 -2.78 19.70
N TYR A 558 -24.43 -2.39 20.97
CA TYR A 558 -23.83 -3.21 22.01
C TYR A 558 -24.78 -3.54 23.18
N THR A 559 -25.79 -2.72 23.44
CA THR A 559 -26.69 -2.85 24.62
C THR A 559 -28.15 -3.04 24.24
N GLU A 560 -28.91 -3.68 25.14
CA GLU A 560 -30.38 -3.75 25.04
C GLU A 560 -31.02 -2.60 25.83
N GLY A 561 -31.88 -1.81 25.17
CA GLY A 561 -32.78 -0.87 25.84
C GLY A 561 -32.24 0.55 26.10
N SER A 562 -31.19 0.99 25.41
CA SER A 562 -30.76 2.39 25.44
C SER A 562 -31.81 3.35 24.82
N LEU A 563 -31.77 4.62 25.23
CA LEU A 563 -32.70 5.69 24.82
C LEU A 563 -31.94 6.84 24.15
N HIS A 564 -32.54 7.49 23.17
CA HIS A 564 -31.99 8.73 22.59
C HIS A 564 -32.06 9.85 23.65
N GLN A 565 -30.95 10.54 23.89
CA GLN A 565 -30.90 11.70 24.81
C GLN A 565 -31.19 13.04 24.12
N SER A 566 -31.35 13.00 22.79
CA SER A 566 -31.47 14.16 21.90
C SER A 566 -32.48 13.85 20.77
N THR A 567 -32.94 14.89 20.09
CA THR A 567 -33.84 14.81 18.94
C THR A 567 -33.11 15.26 17.68
N LEU A 568 -33.19 14.47 16.62
CA LEU A 568 -32.60 14.78 15.30
C LEU A 568 -33.70 14.81 14.25
N ALA A 569 -33.84 15.92 13.52
CA ALA A 569 -34.82 16.08 12.45
C ALA A 569 -34.19 16.66 11.17
N ALA A 570 -34.78 16.36 10.02
CA ALA A 570 -34.26 16.80 8.73
C ALA A 570 -34.73 18.23 8.39
N SER A 571 -33.81 19.19 8.30
CA SER A 571 -34.09 20.58 7.90
C SER A 571 -34.23 20.75 6.39
N SER A 572 -33.76 19.79 5.60
CA SER A 572 -33.97 19.65 4.15
C SER A 572 -34.55 18.26 3.81
N PHE A 573 -34.65 17.90 2.52
CA PHE A 573 -34.59 16.47 2.18
C PHE A 573 -33.20 15.95 2.58
N ALA A 574 -33.16 14.82 3.27
CA ALA A 574 -31.94 14.34 3.92
C ALA A 574 -31.81 12.82 3.83
N GLU A 575 -30.58 12.31 3.91
CA GLU A 575 -30.23 10.90 3.73
C GLU A 575 -29.34 10.41 4.86
N THR A 576 -29.69 9.31 5.52
CA THR A 576 -28.87 8.65 6.55
C THR A 576 -28.59 7.20 6.17
N PHE A 577 -27.51 6.64 6.73
CA PHE A 577 -27.32 5.20 6.80
C PHE A 577 -27.68 4.68 8.20
N THR A 578 -28.05 3.40 8.28
CA THR A 578 -28.37 2.72 9.55
C THR A 578 -27.70 1.35 9.63
N LEU A 579 -27.22 0.99 10.82
CA LEU A 579 -26.62 -0.31 11.14
C LEU A 579 -27.21 -0.88 12.44
N THR A 580 -27.66 -2.13 12.44
CA THR A 580 -28.17 -2.77 13.67
C THR A 580 -27.07 -3.57 14.39
N GLY A 581 -27.19 -3.70 15.72
CA GLY A 581 -26.32 -4.56 16.51
C GLY A 581 -26.33 -6.04 16.06
N PRO A 582 -27.51 -6.66 15.78
CA PRO A 582 -27.60 -8.00 15.22
C PRO A 582 -26.82 -8.18 13.91
N ASP A 583 -26.93 -7.25 12.95
CA ASP A 583 -26.24 -7.33 11.66
C ASP A 583 -24.73 -7.21 11.81
N LEU A 584 -24.28 -6.24 12.62
CA LEU A 584 -22.87 -6.07 12.96
C LEU A 584 -22.30 -7.35 13.59
N ALA A 585 -23.03 -7.95 14.53
CA ALA A 585 -22.63 -9.19 15.19
C ALA A 585 -22.50 -10.37 14.20
N ASP A 586 -23.43 -10.52 13.24
CA ASP A 586 -23.36 -11.59 12.23
C ASP A 586 -22.27 -11.33 11.16
N CYS A 587 -21.91 -10.08 10.86
CA CYS A 587 -20.71 -9.74 10.08
C CYS A 587 -19.42 -10.07 10.85
N VAL A 588 -19.28 -9.56 12.08
CA VAL A 588 -18.07 -9.69 12.91
C VAL A 588 -17.74 -11.16 13.23
N LYS A 589 -18.76 -11.99 13.42
CA LYS A 589 -18.67 -13.45 13.63
C LYS A 589 -17.92 -14.22 12.54
N GLN A 590 -17.74 -13.64 11.35
CA GLN A 590 -16.93 -14.23 10.27
C GLN A 590 -15.43 -14.37 10.64
N SER A 591 -14.91 -13.55 11.56
CA SER A 591 -13.51 -13.57 11.99
C SER A 591 -13.39 -13.58 13.51
N ARG A 592 -12.81 -14.66 14.08
CA ARG A 592 -12.59 -14.77 15.55
C ARG A 592 -11.77 -13.62 16.12
N GLY A 593 -10.83 -13.05 15.36
CA GLY A 593 -10.02 -11.90 15.80
C GLY A 593 -10.82 -10.60 15.83
N CYS A 594 -11.62 -10.34 14.78
CA CYS A 594 -12.54 -9.19 14.74
C CYS A 594 -13.59 -9.29 15.85
N MET A 595 -14.09 -10.51 16.11
CA MET A 595 -15.00 -10.81 17.21
C MET A 595 -14.39 -10.47 18.58
N ALA A 596 -13.15 -10.89 18.87
CA ALA A 596 -12.47 -10.50 20.10
C ALA A 596 -12.30 -8.98 20.19
N MET A 597 -11.76 -8.34 19.14
CA MET A 597 -11.56 -6.90 19.03
C MET A 597 -12.83 -6.10 19.35
N PHE A 598 -13.97 -6.46 18.75
CA PHE A 598 -15.26 -5.82 19.02
C PHE A 598 -15.85 -6.17 20.40
N CYS A 599 -15.69 -7.40 20.88
CA CYS A 599 -16.17 -7.78 22.22
C CYS A 599 -15.45 -7.01 23.32
N ASP A 600 -14.14 -6.78 23.18
CA ASP A 600 -13.34 -6.06 24.18
C ASP A 600 -13.61 -4.56 24.13
N PHE A 601 -13.69 -3.96 22.92
CA PHE A 601 -14.16 -2.59 22.74
C PHE A 601 -15.55 -2.37 23.35
N ALA A 602 -16.50 -3.27 23.09
CA ALA A 602 -17.87 -3.16 23.58
C ALA A 602 -17.96 -3.23 25.12
N LYS A 603 -17.15 -4.08 25.79
CA LYS A 603 -17.07 -4.12 27.26
C LYS A 603 -16.57 -2.80 27.81
N ASP A 604 -15.45 -2.31 27.29
CA ASP A 604 -14.80 -1.08 27.79
C ASP A 604 -15.69 0.15 27.55
N PHE A 605 -16.32 0.25 26.38
CA PHE A 605 -17.19 1.36 26.02
C PHE A 605 -18.49 1.38 26.85
N VAL A 606 -19.16 0.22 27.00
CA VAL A 606 -20.35 0.12 27.86
C VAL A 606 -20.00 0.40 29.33
N THR A 607 -18.81 -0.02 29.81
CA THR A 607 -18.37 0.25 31.18
C THR A 607 -18.04 1.73 31.40
N ALA A 608 -17.40 2.40 30.45
CA ALA A 608 -17.17 3.85 30.49
C ALA A 608 -18.50 4.63 30.51
N MET A 609 -19.45 4.24 29.66
CA MET A 609 -20.78 4.84 29.58
C MET A 609 -21.65 4.58 30.83
N GLN A 610 -21.38 3.53 31.61
CA GLN A 610 -21.98 3.35 32.95
C GLN A 610 -21.32 4.23 34.03
N GLY A 611 -20.05 4.61 33.84
CA GLY A 611 -19.26 5.37 34.81
C GLY A 611 -19.59 6.86 34.85
N SER A 612 -19.99 7.44 33.72
CA SER A 612 -20.39 8.86 33.64
C SER A 612 -21.75 9.08 34.34
N LYS A 613 -21.74 9.72 35.51
CA LYS A 613 -22.90 9.88 36.40
C LYS A 613 -23.83 11.06 36.04
N THR A 614 -23.64 11.66 34.87
CA THR A 614 -24.43 12.81 34.36
C THR A 614 -24.73 12.61 32.88
N LYS A 615 -25.57 13.47 32.29
CA LYS A 615 -25.95 13.41 30.87
C LYS A 615 -24.69 13.38 29.98
N CYS A 616 -24.32 12.20 29.48
CA CYS A 616 -23.17 12.00 28.61
C CYS A 616 -23.52 12.49 27.21
N GLY A 617 -23.14 13.73 26.91
CA GLY A 617 -23.36 14.37 25.61
C GLY A 617 -22.60 13.66 24.49
N ASP A 618 -23.01 13.88 23.24
CA ASP A 618 -22.44 13.12 22.11
C ASP A 618 -20.93 13.35 21.92
N GLU A 619 -20.38 14.52 22.30
CA GLU A 619 -18.92 14.76 22.33
C GLU A 619 -18.18 13.88 23.36
N GLU A 620 -18.80 13.61 24.52
CA GLU A 620 -18.23 12.72 25.54
C GLU A 620 -18.29 11.25 25.05
N GLN A 621 -19.34 10.87 24.32
CA GLN A 621 -19.43 9.55 23.68
C GLN A 621 -18.32 9.36 22.62
N VAL A 622 -18.04 10.36 21.78
CA VAL A 622 -16.94 10.32 20.80
C VAL A 622 -15.59 10.18 21.51
N HIS A 623 -15.35 10.96 22.56
CA HIS A 623 -14.13 10.86 23.37
C HIS A 623 -13.96 9.46 23.98
N TRP A 624 -15.01 8.89 24.59
CA TRP A 624 -14.94 7.53 25.13
C TRP A 624 -14.78 6.46 24.04
N ALA A 625 -15.39 6.61 22.86
CA ALA A 625 -15.19 5.70 21.73
C ALA A 625 -13.73 5.74 21.23
N GLU A 626 -13.13 6.93 21.13
CA GLU A 626 -11.69 7.06 20.85
C GLU A 626 -10.83 6.38 21.92
N GLU A 627 -11.02 6.66 23.20
CA GLU A 627 -10.20 6.12 24.28
C GLU A 627 -10.41 4.62 24.52
N CYS A 628 -11.60 4.08 24.22
CA CYS A 628 -11.84 2.63 24.18
C CYS A 628 -11.17 1.97 22.96
N CYS A 629 -11.14 2.65 21.81
CA CYS A 629 -10.45 2.16 20.62
C CYS A 629 -8.93 2.16 20.84
N LYS A 630 -8.35 3.24 21.37
CA LYS A 630 -6.91 3.37 21.68
C LYS A 630 -6.43 2.34 22.69
N ARG A 631 -7.27 1.95 23.66
CA ARG A 631 -6.96 0.87 24.63
C ARG A 631 -7.06 -0.55 24.06
N ASN A 632 -7.66 -0.75 22.89
CA ASN A 632 -7.80 -2.08 22.30
C ASN A 632 -6.43 -2.67 21.93
N GLN A 633 -6.19 -3.95 22.22
CA GLN A 633 -4.93 -4.62 21.88
C GLN A 633 -4.59 -4.51 20.40
N HIS A 634 -5.57 -4.63 19.50
CA HIS A 634 -5.32 -4.55 18.05
C HIS A 634 -4.90 -3.14 17.61
N TYR A 635 -5.41 -2.10 18.29
CA TYR A 635 -4.96 -0.72 18.08
C TYR A 635 -3.53 -0.53 18.60
N GLN A 636 -3.20 -1.06 19.78
CA GLN A 636 -1.84 -1.00 20.34
C GLN A 636 -0.81 -1.86 19.57
N GLU A 637 -1.24 -2.83 18.77
CA GLU A 637 -0.38 -3.58 17.85
C GLU A 637 -0.14 -2.87 16.50
N LEU A 638 -1.13 -2.11 15.99
CA LEU A 638 -1.02 -1.27 14.77
C LEU A 638 -0.34 0.08 15.03
N TYR A 639 -0.80 0.76 16.08
CA TYR A 639 -0.42 2.10 16.52
C TYR A 639 0.13 2.04 17.96
N PRO A 640 1.30 1.41 18.19
CA PRO A 640 1.94 1.42 19.49
C PRO A 640 2.30 2.86 19.87
N ASP A 641 1.56 3.43 20.83
CA ASP A 641 1.76 4.81 21.26
C ASP A 641 3.16 4.96 21.89
N PRO A 642 4.05 5.81 21.32
CA PRO A 642 5.41 5.96 21.78
C PRO A 642 5.53 6.56 23.19
N LYS A 643 4.43 7.05 23.80
CA LYS A 643 4.44 7.65 25.14
C LYS A 643 4.01 6.70 26.27
N THR A 644 3.39 5.56 25.98
CA THR A 644 2.70 4.74 27.01
C THR A 644 3.25 3.34 27.22
N ARG A 645 4.24 2.86 26.44
CA ARG A 645 4.90 1.57 26.76
C ARG A 645 5.88 1.69 27.92
N PHE A 646 6.96 2.49 27.83
CA PHE A 646 7.95 2.59 28.92
C PHE A 646 7.33 2.98 30.28
N LYS A 647 6.41 3.96 30.31
CA LYS A 647 5.79 4.45 31.56
C LYS A 647 4.87 3.46 32.26
N ASN A 648 4.35 2.46 31.55
CA ASN A 648 3.52 1.40 32.14
C ASN A 648 4.32 0.15 32.53
N ILE A 649 5.65 0.14 32.32
CA ILE A 649 6.53 -0.96 32.73
C ILE A 649 7.02 -0.70 34.16
N ILE A 650 6.52 -1.49 35.10
CA ILE A 650 6.95 -1.50 36.50
C ILE A 650 7.70 -2.81 36.76
N ILE A 651 9.02 -2.74 36.87
CA ILE A 651 9.87 -3.90 37.20
C ILE A 651 9.93 -4.03 38.74
N PRO A 652 9.60 -5.19 39.33
CA PRO A 652 9.52 -5.33 40.79
C PRO A 652 10.91 -5.40 41.44
N LEU A 653 11.34 -4.29 42.06
CA LEU A 653 12.64 -4.14 42.73
C LEU A 653 12.87 -5.03 43.97
N LYS A 654 11.87 -5.79 44.45
CA LYS A 654 11.99 -6.67 45.63
C LYS A 654 11.22 -7.98 45.40
N ILE A 655 11.95 -9.03 45.06
CA ILE A 655 11.43 -10.39 44.87
C ILE A 655 11.88 -11.24 46.07
N LYS A 656 10.92 -11.89 46.76
CA LYS A 656 11.24 -12.79 47.88
C LYS A 656 11.62 -14.17 47.33
N ARG A 657 12.69 -14.78 47.87
CA ARG A 657 13.04 -16.18 47.60
C ARG A 657 11.82 -17.09 47.77
N SER A 658 11.41 -17.76 46.70
CA SER A 658 10.51 -18.91 46.76
C SER A 658 11.22 -20.06 47.48
N ALA A 659 10.53 -20.74 48.39
CA ALA A 659 11.11 -21.87 49.09
C ALA A 659 11.31 -23.03 48.10
N SER A 660 12.54 -23.51 47.95
CA SER A 660 12.89 -24.58 47.01
C SER A 660 12.26 -25.91 47.44
N THR A 661 11.49 -26.51 46.54
CA THR A 661 10.89 -27.83 46.80
C THR A 661 11.96 -28.90 46.65
N SER A 662 12.45 -29.43 47.78
CA SER A 662 13.48 -30.46 47.79
C SER A 662 12.99 -31.75 47.13
N VAL A 663 13.71 -32.24 46.12
CA VAL A 663 13.58 -33.61 45.62
C VAL A 663 14.96 -34.27 45.63
N SER A 664 15.15 -35.21 46.56
CA SER A 664 16.30 -36.11 46.59
C SER A 664 16.26 -37.04 45.37
N GLY A 665 17.38 -37.21 44.67
CA GLY A 665 17.49 -38.21 43.60
C GLY A 665 17.92 -39.58 44.12
N GLU A 666 17.92 -40.57 43.22
CA GLU A 666 18.88 -41.67 43.24
C GLU A 666 18.97 -42.33 41.85
N ASP A 667 20.17 -42.79 41.51
CA ASP A 667 20.61 -43.79 40.54
C ASP A 667 20.00 -43.93 39.13
N GLY A 668 20.89 -44.22 38.18
CA GLY A 668 20.56 -44.50 36.78
C GLY A 668 21.12 -45.83 36.28
N SER A 669 20.66 -46.27 35.11
CA SER A 669 21.29 -47.34 34.33
C SER A 669 21.12 -47.09 32.84
N SER A 670 21.93 -47.75 32.02
CA SER A 670 22.04 -47.47 30.58
C SER A 670 21.30 -48.49 29.71
N SER A 671 20.80 -48.06 28.55
CA SER A 671 20.79 -48.88 27.33
C SER A 671 20.43 -48.05 26.08
N LYS A 672 20.75 -48.60 24.90
CA LYS A 672 20.49 -48.01 23.58
C LYS A 672 19.12 -48.48 23.08
N GLY A 673 18.35 -47.60 22.41
CA GLY A 673 17.11 -48.01 21.74
C GLY A 673 16.49 -46.91 20.89
N SER A 674 16.47 -47.10 19.57
CA SER A 674 15.97 -46.10 18.61
C SER A 674 14.60 -46.48 18.03
N VAL A 675 13.56 -45.68 18.33
CA VAL A 675 12.34 -45.50 17.51
C VAL A 675 11.39 -46.74 17.42
N PRO A 676 10.08 -46.62 17.14
CA PRO A 676 9.13 -45.49 17.26
C PRO A 676 8.08 -45.71 18.37
N ILE A 677 7.25 -44.68 18.66
CA ILE A 677 5.95 -44.86 19.37
C ILE A 677 4.84 -44.12 18.57
N PRO A 678 3.66 -44.74 18.32
CA PRO A 678 2.62 -44.18 17.45
C PRO A 678 1.48 -43.46 18.20
N LYS A 679 0.63 -42.77 17.45
CA LYS A 679 -0.70 -42.33 17.91
C LYS A 679 -1.64 -43.53 18.08
N PRO A 680 -2.53 -43.52 19.09
CA PRO A 680 -3.89 -44.00 18.90
C PRO A 680 -4.95 -42.91 19.21
N ARG A 681 -6.22 -43.25 18.99
CA ARG A 681 -7.39 -42.35 19.08
C ARG A 681 -8.29 -42.70 20.28
N LEU A 682 -9.18 -41.76 20.61
CA LEU A 682 -10.58 -41.96 21.05
C LEU A 682 -10.93 -43.19 21.91
N SER A 683 -11.52 -42.93 23.08
CA SER A 683 -12.95 -43.22 23.29
C SER A 683 -13.49 -42.63 24.60
N LYS A 684 -14.81 -42.50 24.68
CA LYS A 684 -15.56 -42.28 25.93
C LYS A 684 -15.86 -43.65 26.54
N ASN A 685 -15.92 -43.77 27.88
CA ASN A 685 -17.21 -44.01 28.55
C ASN A 685 -17.15 -44.10 30.09
N SER A 686 -18.15 -43.43 30.68
CA SER A 686 -18.98 -43.81 31.85
C SER A 686 -18.41 -44.55 33.08
N SER A 687 -18.73 -43.94 34.22
CA SER A 687 -19.52 -44.50 35.34
C SER A 687 -18.86 -45.34 36.47
N THR A 688 -18.88 -44.68 37.64
CA THR A 688 -19.42 -45.15 38.93
C THR A 688 -18.67 -46.19 39.78
N SER A 689 -18.19 -45.67 40.92
CA SER A 689 -18.35 -46.24 42.28
C SER A 689 -17.41 -47.41 42.66
N ARG A 690 -17.22 -47.76 43.95
CA ARG A 690 -17.94 -47.36 45.19
C ARG A 690 -17.08 -47.63 46.44
N SER A 691 -17.22 -46.80 47.50
CA SER A 691 -17.15 -47.17 48.95
C SER A 691 -15.89 -47.88 49.53
N SER A 692 -15.48 -47.70 50.80
CA SER A 692 -15.92 -46.81 51.90
C SER A 692 -15.05 -46.99 53.17
N ARG A 693 -15.24 -46.07 54.14
CA ARG A 693 -14.88 -46.08 55.59
C ARG A 693 -13.59 -45.34 55.95
N GLY A 694 -13.56 -44.42 56.93
CA GLY A 694 -14.66 -43.70 57.63
C GLY A 694 -14.47 -43.56 59.15
N SER A 695 -14.94 -42.42 59.72
CA SER A 695 -14.91 -42.03 61.17
C SER A 695 -13.51 -41.89 61.80
N GLN A 696 -13.24 -41.04 62.81
CA GLN A 696 -13.92 -39.90 63.50
C GLN A 696 -12.81 -39.12 64.28
N GLY A 697 -12.93 -37.87 64.74
CA GLY A 697 -14.00 -36.85 64.73
C GLY A 697 -13.42 -35.42 64.90
N SER A 698 -14.22 -34.33 64.90
CA SER A 698 -14.87 -33.73 66.11
C SER A 698 -13.90 -32.85 66.95
N VAL A 699 -14.15 -31.61 67.41
CA VAL A 699 -15.24 -30.58 67.35
C VAL A 699 -14.63 -29.26 67.93
N LYS A 700 -15.02 -27.98 67.72
CA LYS A 700 -16.03 -27.15 66.99
C LYS A 700 -15.27 -25.86 66.52
N ALA A 701 -15.70 -24.95 65.63
CA ALA A 701 -16.93 -24.16 65.39
C ALA A 701 -17.20 -22.97 66.35
N LEU A 702 -17.32 -21.76 65.78
CA LEU A 702 -18.20 -20.69 66.27
C LEU A 702 -18.49 -19.68 65.13
N ASP A 703 -19.73 -19.66 64.66
CA ASP A 703 -20.26 -18.69 63.70
C ASP A 703 -20.93 -17.50 64.42
N LEU A 704 -21.03 -16.34 63.77
CA LEU A 704 -22.23 -15.48 63.77
C LEU A 704 -22.08 -14.31 62.78
N ASP A 705 -23.20 -13.89 62.19
CA ASP A 705 -23.28 -13.03 61.00
C ASP A 705 -23.76 -11.58 61.26
N THR A 706 -23.66 -10.75 60.21
CA THR A 706 -24.30 -9.44 59.96
C THR A 706 -23.90 -8.21 60.79
N ALA A 707 -23.24 -7.23 60.15
CA ALA A 707 -23.84 -5.92 59.78
C ALA A 707 -22.83 -4.98 59.06
N ASP A 708 -23.27 -4.39 57.93
CA ASP A 708 -22.99 -3.07 57.30
C ASP A 708 -21.58 -2.40 57.23
N LEU A 709 -21.52 -1.38 56.36
CA LEU A 709 -20.51 -0.29 56.18
C LEU A 709 -19.32 -0.48 55.20
N ASP A 710 -19.54 0.05 53.99
CA ASP A 710 -18.72 1.08 53.29
C ASP A 710 -17.18 1.13 53.34
N VAL A 711 -16.57 1.07 52.13
CA VAL A 711 -15.45 1.92 51.63
C VAL A 711 -14.02 1.65 52.21
N PRO A 712 -12.89 1.88 51.47
CA PRO A 712 -12.70 2.33 50.08
C PRO A 712 -11.98 1.31 49.15
N LEU A 713 -12.01 1.61 47.85
CA LEU A 713 -11.11 1.05 46.83
C LEU A 713 -9.83 1.92 46.75
N GLU A 714 -8.77 1.57 47.49
CA GLU A 714 -7.46 2.26 47.41
C GLU A 714 -6.37 1.45 46.69
N SER A 715 -5.31 2.14 46.27
CA SER A 715 -4.00 1.60 45.83
C SER A 715 -3.81 1.05 44.40
N VAL A 716 -4.34 1.77 43.41
CA VAL A 716 -3.62 1.93 42.12
C VAL A 716 -3.02 3.34 42.03
N THR A 717 -3.84 4.38 42.24
CA THR A 717 -3.38 5.79 42.20
C THR A 717 -2.33 6.12 43.26
N SER A 718 -2.37 5.49 44.44
CA SER A 718 -1.40 5.73 45.52
C SER A 718 -0.05 4.99 45.36
N LEU A 719 0.10 4.16 44.32
CA LEU A 719 1.42 3.72 43.87
C LEU A 719 2.08 4.80 43.01
N TYR A 720 1.32 5.47 42.13
CA TYR A 720 1.83 6.54 41.28
C TYR A 720 2.30 7.77 42.06
N THR A 721 1.58 8.20 43.11
CA THR A 721 2.02 9.34 43.94
C THR A 721 3.22 9.02 44.84
N ARG A 722 3.46 7.74 45.21
CA ARG A 722 4.58 7.38 46.10
C ARG A 722 5.96 7.43 45.44
N PHE A 723 6.06 7.45 44.11
CA PHE A 723 7.33 7.66 43.42
C PHE A 723 7.78 9.13 43.34
N SER A 724 6.94 10.10 43.73
CA SER A 724 7.29 11.52 43.70
C SER A 724 7.80 12.10 45.04
N GLU A 725 7.66 11.38 46.14
CA GLU A 725 7.99 11.88 47.50
C GLU A 725 8.90 10.92 48.31
N ALA A 726 9.39 9.85 47.70
CA ALA A 726 10.33 8.92 48.32
C ALA A 726 11.77 9.48 48.32
N SER A 727 12.08 10.34 49.29
CA SER A 727 13.43 10.89 49.47
C SER A 727 14.45 9.81 49.86
N ALA A 728 15.46 9.62 49.01
CA ALA A 728 16.83 9.23 49.35
C ALA A 728 17.06 8.24 50.52
N GLU A 729 16.66 6.98 50.36
CA GLU A 729 17.36 5.84 51.00
C GLU A 729 17.75 4.80 49.93
N THR A 730 18.89 5.06 49.29
CA THR A 730 19.47 4.24 48.21
C THR A 730 20.11 2.96 48.76
N VAL A 731 19.28 1.99 49.13
CA VAL A 731 19.74 0.65 49.51
C VAL A 731 19.99 -0.18 48.24
N ASN A 732 21.27 -0.28 47.86
CA ASN A 732 21.76 -1.23 46.85
C ASN A 732 21.23 -2.64 47.17
N PRO A 733 20.69 -3.41 46.21
CA PRO A 733 20.10 -4.75 46.47
C PRO A 733 21.12 -5.79 46.96
N GLY A 734 22.41 -5.44 46.96
CA GLY A 734 23.48 -6.23 47.55
C GLY A 734 24.66 -6.49 46.62
N LEU A 735 24.71 -5.90 45.41
CA LEU A 735 25.76 -6.20 44.42
C LEU A 735 27.16 -5.89 44.94
N ASP A 736 27.34 -4.76 45.62
CA ASP A 736 28.62 -4.37 46.24
C ASP A 736 29.07 -5.39 47.31
N THR A 737 28.15 -5.70 48.24
CA THR A 737 28.35 -6.69 49.31
C THR A 737 28.62 -8.08 48.74
N TYR A 738 27.86 -8.50 47.73
CA TYR A 738 27.99 -9.80 47.07
C TYR A 738 29.36 -9.94 46.40
N LEU A 739 29.81 -8.97 45.61
CA LEU A 739 31.10 -9.03 44.93
C LEU A 739 32.30 -9.07 45.91
N LYS A 740 32.14 -8.42 47.08
CA LYS A 740 33.08 -8.48 48.22
C LYS A 740 33.06 -9.82 48.96
N GLU A 741 31.88 -10.37 49.26
CA GLU A 741 31.69 -11.61 50.03
C GLU A 741 31.83 -12.89 49.17
N LEU A 742 31.77 -12.79 47.84
CA LEU A 742 31.88 -13.91 46.91
C LEU A 742 33.30 -14.50 46.90
N ASP A 743 33.56 -15.41 47.82
CA ASP A 743 34.81 -16.17 47.88
C ASP A 743 34.90 -17.20 46.73
N GLY A 744 36.09 -17.31 46.13
CA GLY A 744 36.36 -18.17 44.99
C GLY A 744 36.12 -19.66 45.29
N GLU A 745 36.34 -20.11 46.52
CA GLU A 745 36.14 -21.52 46.90
C GLU A 745 34.66 -21.91 47.02
N THR A 746 33.75 -20.97 47.29
CA THR A 746 32.33 -21.26 47.62
C THR A 746 31.34 -21.04 46.48
N MET A 747 31.82 -20.64 45.29
CA MET A 747 30.97 -20.35 44.14
C MET A 747 30.44 -21.66 43.50
N GLU A 748 29.12 -21.76 43.36
CA GLU A 748 28.41 -22.86 42.68
C GLU A 748 27.44 -22.30 41.63
N THR A 749 27.40 -22.86 40.43
CA THR A 749 26.78 -22.19 39.28
C THR A 749 25.27 -21.95 39.41
N TYR A 750 24.51 -22.87 39.99
CA TYR A 750 23.05 -22.71 40.15
C TYR A 750 22.72 -21.58 41.13
N LYS A 751 23.43 -21.54 42.27
CA LYS A 751 23.33 -20.46 43.26
C LYS A 751 23.74 -19.11 42.67
N LEU A 752 24.77 -19.08 41.83
CA LEU A 752 25.20 -17.87 41.11
C LEU A 752 24.12 -17.36 40.13
N VAL A 753 23.39 -18.24 39.45
CA VAL A 753 22.22 -17.85 38.63
C VAL A 753 21.13 -17.25 39.51
N ASP A 754 20.71 -17.96 40.56
CA ASP A 754 19.63 -17.53 41.45
C ASP A 754 19.93 -16.17 42.12
N ASP A 755 21.14 -16.01 42.69
CA ASP A 755 21.55 -14.76 43.34
C ASP A 755 21.67 -13.60 42.31
N LEU A 756 22.19 -13.83 41.10
CA LEU A 756 22.25 -12.80 40.05
C LEU A 756 20.87 -12.35 39.57
N GLN A 757 19.90 -13.26 39.42
CA GLN A 757 18.53 -12.90 39.03
C GLN A 757 17.76 -12.13 40.14
N ILE A 758 18.21 -12.21 41.39
CA ILE A 758 17.69 -11.43 42.52
C ILE A 758 18.37 -10.05 42.58
N ILE A 759 19.68 -9.98 42.34
CA ILE A 759 20.49 -8.75 42.48
C ILE A 759 20.36 -7.83 41.26
N LEU A 760 20.20 -8.37 40.05
CA LEU A 760 20.02 -7.63 38.81
C LEU A 760 18.61 -7.92 38.23
N PRO A 761 17.61 -7.04 38.46
CA PRO A 761 16.23 -7.24 37.98
C PRO A 761 16.14 -7.46 36.47
N GLU A 762 17.07 -6.91 35.70
CA GLU A 762 17.14 -7.09 34.25
C GLU A 762 17.52 -8.51 33.83
N LEU A 763 18.00 -9.37 34.74
CA LEU A 763 18.22 -10.79 34.50
C LEU A 763 17.05 -11.68 34.95
N HIS A 764 16.06 -11.16 35.69
CA HIS A 764 15.01 -11.98 36.30
C HIS A 764 14.23 -12.83 35.28
N ALA A 765 14.04 -14.13 35.57
CA ALA A 765 13.50 -15.11 34.62
C ALA A 765 12.16 -14.72 33.95
N GLU A 766 11.23 -14.13 34.72
CA GLU A 766 9.84 -13.87 34.29
C GLU A 766 9.48 -12.39 34.17
N HIS A 767 10.30 -11.47 34.71
CA HIS A 767 9.93 -10.04 34.87
C HIS A 767 11.01 -9.06 34.39
N SER A 768 12.10 -9.55 33.81
CA SER A 768 13.12 -8.71 33.18
C SER A 768 12.54 -7.91 32.00
N PRO A 769 13.08 -6.71 31.68
CA PRO A 769 12.62 -5.91 30.55
C PRO A 769 12.85 -6.64 29.22
N HIS A 770 13.90 -7.47 29.13
CA HIS A 770 14.11 -8.39 28.01
C HIS A 770 12.89 -9.31 27.77
N VAL A 771 12.31 -9.88 28.83
CA VAL A 771 11.12 -10.75 28.72
C VAL A 771 9.86 -9.93 28.39
N VAL A 772 9.69 -8.76 29.00
CA VAL A 772 8.60 -7.81 28.71
C VAL A 772 8.60 -7.38 27.23
N PHE A 773 9.76 -7.24 26.61
CA PHE A 773 9.91 -6.93 25.18
C PHE A 773 10.03 -8.17 24.26
N GLU A 774 9.57 -9.35 24.71
CA GLU A 774 9.61 -10.64 23.97
C GLU A 774 11.02 -11.11 23.53
N GLN A 775 12.10 -10.65 24.17
CA GLN A 775 13.52 -10.97 23.88
C GLN A 775 14.20 -11.85 24.95
N ALA A 776 13.52 -12.87 25.48
CA ALA A 776 14.08 -13.76 26.52
C ALA A 776 15.47 -14.35 26.17
N GLY A 777 15.74 -14.67 24.90
CA GLY A 777 17.04 -15.19 24.46
C GLY A 777 18.21 -14.19 24.54
N GLU A 778 17.94 -12.88 24.65
CA GLU A 778 18.99 -11.89 24.98
C GLU A 778 19.25 -11.82 26.49
N ARG A 779 18.24 -12.08 27.35
CA ARG A 779 18.45 -12.24 28.80
C ARG A 779 19.38 -13.43 29.10
N ASP A 780 19.18 -14.56 28.41
CA ASP A 780 20.04 -15.74 28.55
C ASP A 780 21.51 -15.48 28.10
N ARG A 781 21.73 -14.49 27.22
CA ARG A 781 23.06 -14.02 26.79
C ARG A 781 23.68 -13.03 27.77
N ALA A 782 22.86 -12.14 28.33
CA ALA A 782 23.27 -11.20 29.37
C ALA A 782 23.71 -11.97 30.63
N GLU A 783 22.88 -12.87 31.14
CA GLU A 783 23.19 -13.77 32.27
C GLU A 783 24.46 -14.59 32.02
N SER A 784 24.60 -15.17 30.83
CA SER A 784 25.82 -15.91 30.42
C SER A 784 27.07 -15.03 30.43
N SER A 785 26.96 -13.76 30.00
CA SER A 785 28.05 -12.79 30.06
C SER A 785 28.43 -12.46 31.52
N CYS A 786 27.42 -12.25 32.37
CA CYS A 786 27.57 -11.94 33.79
C CYS A 786 28.25 -13.08 34.57
N ILE A 787 27.80 -14.32 34.38
CA ILE A 787 28.43 -15.51 34.98
C ILE A 787 29.88 -15.67 34.48
N SER A 788 30.10 -15.44 33.19
CA SER A 788 31.43 -15.60 32.57
C SER A 788 32.45 -14.60 33.09
N ILE A 789 32.09 -13.32 33.29
CA ILE A 789 33.04 -12.31 33.79
C ILE A 789 33.37 -12.52 35.27
N LEU A 790 32.43 -12.99 36.09
CA LEU A 790 32.68 -13.37 37.49
C LEU A 790 33.56 -14.64 37.59
N ALA A 791 33.33 -15.64 36.75
CA ALA A 791 34.17 -16.83 36.69
C ALA A 791 35.60 -16.52 36.21
N LEU A 792 35.78 -15.53 35.32
CA LEU A 792 37.10 -14.98 34.98
C LEU A 792 37.74 -14.27 36.18
N PHE A 793 37.05 -13.31 36.79
CA PHE A 793 37.59 -12.49 37.90
C PHE A 793 37.94 -13.31 39.15
N LYS A 794 37.14 -14.33 39.49
CA LYS A 794 37.40 -15.23 40.63
C LYS A 794 38.21 -16.49 40.25
N ASN A 795 38.81 -16.54 39.06
CA ASN A 795 39.66 -17.64 38.54
C ASN A 795 39.01 -19.05 38.59
N ARG A 796 37.69 -19.15 38.30
CA ARG A 796 36.90 -20.40 38.30
C ARG A 796 36.71 -20.98 36.89
N PHE A 797 37.76 -21.65 36.40
CA PHE A 797 37.78 -22.35 35.12
C PHE A 797 36.64 -23.37 34.94
N ASP A 798 36.28 -24.07 36.01
CA ASP A 798 35.23 -25.09 36.05
C ASP A 798 33.85 -24.50 35.72
N ILE A 799 33.49 -23.37 36.32
CA ILE A 799 32.23 -22.65 36.05
C ILE A 799 32.29 -22.01 34.65
N PHE A 800 33.41 -21.38 34.30
CA PHE A 800 33.56 -20.74 32.99
C PHE A 800 33.39 -21.73 31.83
N THR A 801 33.90 -22.95 31.98
CA THR A 801 33.90 -24.00 30.94
C THR A 801 32.80 -25.04 31.09
N GLN A 802 31.92 -24.95 32.11
CA GLN A 802 30.82 -25.90 32.34
C GLN A 802 29.94 -26.19 31.10
N PRO A 803 29.57 -25.21 30.23
CA PRO A 803 28.68 -25.47 29.09
C PRO A 803 29.45 -25.88 27.82
N GLN A 804 30.76 -26.18 27.92
CA GLN A 804 31.61 -26.56 26.79
C GLN A 804 31.75 -28.08 26.68
N ALA A 805 31.56 -28.63 25.47
CA ALA A 805 31.77 -30.05 25.22
C ALA A 805 33.28 -30.40 25.20
N PRO A 806 33.71 -31.57 25.72
CA PRO A 806 35.12 -31.94 25.83
C PRO A 806 36.02 -31.70 24.59
N PRO A 807 35.63 -32.04 23.34
CA PRO A 807 36.53 -31.88 22.19
C PRO A 807 36.71 -30.43 21.70
N VAL A 808 36.01 -29.46 22.31
CA VAL A 808 36.18 -28.02 22.05
C VAL A 808 36.47 -27.23 23.34
N LYS A 809 36.68 -27.89 24.48
CA LYS A 809 36.89 -27.23 25.76
C LYS A 809 38.14 -26.35 25.72
N LEU A 810 38.06 -25.18 26.35
CA LEU A 810 39.20 -24.27 26.57
C LEU A 810 40.37 -25.03 27.22
N SER A 811 41.61 -24.80 26.77
CA SER A 811 42.80 -25.39 27.41
C SER A 811 43.28 -24.59 28.62
N ASP A 812 44.04 -25.24 29.51
CA ASP A 812 44.62 -24.58 30.70
C ASP A 812 45.59 -23.45 30.30
N GLU A 813 46.32 -23.60 29.18
CA GLU A 813 47.18 -22.56 28.61
C GLU A 813 46.36 -21.32 28.19
N GLN A 814 45.24 -21.52 27.51
CA GLN A 814 44.34 -20.43 27.10
C GLN A 814 43.64 -19.79 28.29
N TRP A 815 43.34 -20.57 29.34
CA TRP A 815 42.84 -20.02 30.60
C TRP A 815 43.89 -19.13 31.28
N ILE A 816 45.15 -19.56 31.34
CA ILE A 816 46.27 -18.75 31.85
C ILE A 816 46.43 -17.45 31.03
N GLU A 817 46.26 -17.51 29.70
CA GLU A 817 46.26 -16.30 28.87
C GLU A 817 45.09 -15.35 29.15
N LEU A 818 43.87 -15.87 29.36
CA LEU A 818 42.72 -15.05 29.79
C LEU A 818 42.92 -14.46 31.19
N GLN A 819 43.46 -15.22 32.13
CA GLN A 819 43.80 -14.74 33.48
C GLN A 819 44.84 -13.61 33.42
N ARG A 820 45.88 -13.74 32.59
CA ARG A 820 46.85 -12.63 32.36
C ARG A 820 46.19 -11.35 31.84
N LEU A 821 45.15 -11.45 31.01
CA LEU A 821 44.40 -10.28 30.56
C LEU A 821 43.62 -9.63 31.72
N ILE A 822 42.99 -10.41 32.60
CA ILE A 822 42.35 -9.90 33.82
C ILE A 822 43.37 -9.24 34.75
N THR A 823 44.55 -9.84 34.97
CA THR A 823 45.64 -9.25 35.77
C THR A 823 46.23 -7.98 35.16
N TRP A 824 46.17 -7.80 33.84
CA TRP A 824 46.58 -6.55 33.17
C TRP A 824 45.51 -5.45 33.23
N ILE A 825 44.24 -5.81 33.26
CA ILE A 825 43.14 -4.86 33.47
C ILE A 825 43.16 -4.33 34.91
N ASP A 826 43.44 -5.22 35.88
CA ASP A 826 43.39 -4.98 37.33
C ASP A 826 42.09 -4.27 37.78
N PRO A 827 40.90 -4.86 37.49
CA PRO A 827 39.65 -4.13 37.55
C PRO A 827 39.22 -3.83 38.99
N ASP A 828 38.94 -2.56 39.27
CA ASP A 828 38.39 -2.16 40.56
C ASP A 828 36.92 -2.57 40.75
N LEU A 829 36.40 -2.40 41.96
CA LEU A 829 35.06 -2.86 42.30
C LEU A 829 33.94 -2.02 41.65
N GLU A 830 34.17 -0.74 41.35
CA GLU A 830 33.20 0.10 40.63
C GLU A 830 33.18 -0.28 39.15
N GLN A 831 34.34 -0.56 38.55
CA GLN A 831 34.47 -1.13 37.21
C GLN A 831 33.79 -2.50 37.12
N LEU A 832 33.93 -3.37 38.15
CA LEU A 832 33.24 -4.66 38.17
C LEU A 832 31.72 -4.48 38.26
N GLN A 833 31.21 -3.51 39.03
CA GLN A 833 29.78 -3.19 39.07
C GLN A 833 29.27 -2.61 37.73
N ALA A 834 30.00 -1.64 37.16
CA ALA A 834 29.66 -1.01 35.88
C ALA A 834 29.60 -2.03 34.73
N VAL A 835 30.55 -2.96 34.64
CA VAL A 835 30.52 -4.00 33.60
C VAL A 835 29.37 -4.99 33.81
N MET A 836 29.03 -5.33 35.06
CA MET A 836 27.88 -6.19 35.36
C MET A 836 26.57 -5.58 34.86
N VAL A 837 26.33 -4.30 35.17
CA VAL A 837 25.10 -3.60 34.76
C VAL A 837 25.07 -3.37 33.23
N LEU A 838 26.18 -2.94 32.61
CA LEU A 838 26.27 -2.80 31.16
C LEU A 838 25.96 -4.11 30.43
N LEU A 839 26.52 -5.25 30.89
CA LEU A 839 26.23 -6.56 30.29
C LEU A 839 24.76 -6.98 30.47
N ALA A 840 24.11 -6.58 31.58
CA ALA A 840 22.69 -6.82 31.81
C ALA A 840 21.77 -5.99 30.89
N ILE A 841 22.04 -4.69 30.74
CA ILE A 841 21.13 -3.76 30.04
C ILE A 841 21.36 -3.65 28.53
N ARG A 842 22.60 -3.82 28.02
CA ARG A 842 22.97 -3.44 26.64
C ARG A 842 22.08 -4.04 25.56
N ALA A 843 21.64 -5.29 25.73
CA ALA A 843 20.85 -5.96 24.72
C ALA A 843 19.45 -5.36 24.50
N LEU A 844 18.92 -4.55 25.43
CA LEU A 844 17.65 -3.84 25.27
C LEU A 844 17.67 -2.90 24.06
N GLY A 845 18.82 -2.31 23.73
CA GLY A 845 19.01 -1.51 22.52
C GLY A 845 18.78 -2.27 21.21
N LYS A 846 18.83 -3.61 21.22
CA LYS A 846 18.52 -4.45 20.04
C LYS A 846 17.02 -4.73 19.89
N SER A 847 16.20 -4.36 20.87
CA SER A 847 14.78 -4.64 20.84
C SER A 847 14.08 -3.72 19.84
N LYS A 848 13.48 -4.31 18.79
CA LYS A 848 12.62 -3.56 17.86
C LYS A 848 11.50 -2.83 18.60
N ALA A 849 10.98 -3.39 19.70
CA ALA A 849 9.95 -2.76 20.53
C ALA A 849 10.46 -1.55 21.34
N VAL A 850 11.74 -1.54 21.74
CA VAL A 850 12.40 -0.37 22.37
C VAL A 850 12.71 0.69 21.30
N LEU A 851 13.39 0.30 20.22
CA LEU A 851 13.80 1.19 19.13
C LEU A 851 12.62 1.89 18.43
N GLN A 852 11.45 1.26 18.36
CA GLN A 852 10.24 1.88 17.81
C GLN A 852 9.69 3.03 18.67
N GLN A 853 9.90 3.01 19.99
CA GLN A 853 9.50 4.08 20.90
C GLN A 853 10.48 5.26 20.87
N MET A 854 11.76 5.00 20.60
CA MET A 854 12.80 6.04 20.63
C MET A 854 12.66 7.08 19.50
N PRO A 855 13.06 8.35 19.73
CA PRO A 855 13.20 9.36 18.68
C PRO A 855 14.11 8.87 17.54
N ARG A 856 13.84 9.27 16.29
CA ARG A 856 14.59 8.80 15.11
C ARG A 856 16.13 8.81 15.24
N PRO A 857 16.82 9.85 15.75
CA PRO A 857 18.28 9.83 15.90
C PRO A 857 18.79 8.83 16.97
N MET A 858 17.97 8.48 17.95
CA MET A 858 18.31 7.58 19.06
C MET A 858 18.04 6.09 18.74
N ARG A 859 17.70 5.74 17.48
CA ARG A 859 17.36 4.37 17.07
C ARG A 859 18.57 3.47 16.77
N ARG A 860 19.76 3.81 17.27
CA ARG A 860 20.93 2.92 17.32
C ARG A 860 20.94 2.18 18.66
N PRO A 861 21.40 0.92 18.75
CA PRO A 861 21.30 0.14 19.99
C PRO A 861 22.00 0.81 21.17
N GLU A 862 23.19 1.34 20.97
CA GLU A 862 24.02 1.99 21.99
C GLU A 862 23.37 3.30 22.47
N ARG A 863 22.93 4.16 21.54
CA ARG A 863 22.22 5.41 21.85
C ARG A 863 20.83 5.18 22.47
N ALA A 864 20.16 4.07 22.16
CA ALA A 864 18.92 3.69 22.82
C ALA A 864 19.14 3.26 24.28
N VAL A 865 20.25 2.60 24.60
CA VAL A 865 20.59 2.25 26.00
C VAL A 865 20.97 3.50 26.79
N LEU A 866 21.74 4.43 26.21
CA LEU A 866 22.00 5.76 26.80
C LEU A 866 20.68 6.49 27.11
N GLN A 867 19.76 6.57 26.14
CA GLN A 867 18.46 7.21 26.34
C GLN A 867 17.59 6.53 27.43
N LEU A 868 17.71 5.21 27.64
CA LEU A 868 17.07 4.52 28.77
C LEU A 868 17.72 4.89 30.11
N MET A 869 19.06 4.97 30.17
CA MET A 869 19.81 5.41 31.36
C MET A 869 19.48 6.87 31.73
N GLU A 870 19.40 7.77 30.74
CA GLU A 870 19.10 9.18 30.98
C GLU A 870 17.63 9.39 31.41
N SER A 871 16.67 8.86 30.67
CA SER A 871 15.26 9.30 30.75
C SER A 871 14.24 8.28 31.26
N GLU A 872 14.50 6.97 31.17
CA GLU A 872 13.51 5.92 31.44
C GLU A 872 14.09 4.86 32.41
N ARG A 873 14.71 5.31 33.52
CA ARG A 873 15.40 4.47 34.51
C ARG A 873 14.52 3.39 35.18
N ASN A 874 13.19 3.44 35.03
CA ASN A 874 12.29 2.35 35.45
C ASN A 874 12.40 1.10 34.56
N VAL A 875 12.93 1.23 33.34
CA VAL A 875 13.19 0.13 32.38
C VAL A 875 14.58 -0.48 32.60
N VAL A 876 15.53 0.30 33.14
CA VAL A 876 16.90 -0.11 33.48
C VAL A 876 17.22 0.18 34.96
N PRO A 877 16.47 -0.44 35.90
CA PRO A 877 16.57 -0.14 37.33
C PRO A 877 17.98 -0.27 37.93
N SER A 878 18.84 -1.14 37.38
CA SER A 878 20.21 -1.32 37.89
C SER A 878 21.11 -0.09 37.73
N VAL A 879 20.68 0.90 36.95
CA VAL A 879 21.39 2.20 36.81
C VAL A 879 21.18 3.08 38.05
N LEU A 880 20.07 2.92 38.78
CA LEU A 880 19.68 3.78 39.92
C LEU A 880 20.57 3.67 41.17
N TRP A 881 21.50 2.71 41.21
CA TRP A 881 22.40 2.48 42.35
C TRP A 881 23.89 2.43 41.98
N LEU A 882 24.25 2.90 40.79
CA LEU A 882 25.64 3.10 40.39
C LEU A 882 26.21 4.38 41.04
N SER A 883 27.53 4.45 41.19
CA SER A 883 28.22 5.73 41.43
C SER A 883 28.33 6.51 40.11
N GLU A 884 28.48 7.83 40.19
CA GLU A 884 28.69 8.71 39.03
C GLU A 884 29.86 8.22 38.13
N ARG A 885 30.94 7.75 38.76
CA ARG A 885 32.09 7.14 38.08
C ARG A 885 31.72 5.82 37.38
N ALA A 886 30.93 4.97 38.00
CA ALA A 886 30.45 3.72 37.41
C ALA A 886 29.47 3.96 36.24
N GLU A 887 28.56 4.94 36.37
CA GLU A 887 27.65 5.35 35.31
C GLU A 887 28.43 5.91 34.10
N GLN A 888 29.42 6.78 34.34
CA GLN A 888 30.31 7.32 33.29
C GLN A 888 31.15 6.24 32.59
N TYR A 889 31.59 5.18 33.27
CA TYR A 889 32.23 4.02 32.62
C TYR A 889 31.28 3.32 31.63
N ILE A 890 29.99 3.16 31.98
CA ILE A 890 28.99 2.57 31.09
C ILE A 890 28.74 3.47 29.88
N GLU A 891 28.53 4.77 30.09
CA GLU A 891 28.30 5.74 29.01
C GLU A 891 29.45 5.75 28.00
N ASN A 892 30.68 5.94 28.48
CA ASN A 892 31.88 5.94 27.65
C ASN A 892 32.06 4.63 26.88
N ALA A 893 31.74 3.47 27.47
CA ALA A 893 31.85 2.18 26.78
C ALA A 893 30.78 2.00 25.69
N LEU A 894 29.57 2.54 25.87
CA LEU A 894 28.53 2.56 24.83
C LEU A 894 28.96 3.45 23.65
N GLU A 895 29.56 4.62 23.91
CA GLU A 895 30.10 5.47 22.84
C GLU A 895 31.27 4.82 22.08
N ILE A 896 32.21 4.18 22.80
CA ILE A 896 33.31 3.45 22.16
C ILE A 896 32.78 2.25 21.35
N HIS A 897 31.73 1.56 21.83
CA HIS A 897 31.14 0.42 21.12
C HIS A 897 30.34 0.81 19.87
N GLU A 898 29.80 2.03 19.81
CA GLU A 898 29.17 2.60 18.62
C GLU A 898 30.18 2.84 17.48
N LEU A 899 31.45 3.13 17.83
CA LEU A 899 32.53 3.39 16.86
C LEU A 899 33.36 2.13 16.53
N PHE A 900 33.65 1.28 17.52
CA PHE A 900 34.52 0.12 17.34
C PHE A 900 33.98 -1.14 17.99
N ASN A 901 33.67 -2.15 17.16
CA ASN A 901 33.23 -3.46 17.60
C ASN A 901 34.32 -4.53 17.40
N LEU A 902 34.82 -5.11 18.50
CA LEU A 902 35.82 -6.18 18.46
C LEU A 902 35.35 -7.40 17.65
N ALA A 903 34.06 -7.75 17.69
CA ALA A 903 33.55 -8.91 16.97
C ALA A 903 33.62 -8.73 15.45
N GLN A 904 33.48 -7.50 14.94
CA GLN A 904 33.65 -7.19 13.53
C GLN A 904 35.15 -7.15 13.14
N MET A 905 36.04 -6.64 14.01
CA MET A 905 37.49 -6.73 13.81
C MET A 905 37.99 -8.18 13.73
N LEU A 906 37.61 -9.03 14.69
CA LEU A 906 38.02 -10.44 14.73
C LEU A 906 37.55 -11.25 13.51
N GLN A 907 36.45 -10.82 12.87
CA GLN A 907 35.91 -11.39 11.63
C GLN A 907 36.49 -10.75 10.36
N GLY A 908 37.32 -9.71 10.45
CA GLY A 908 37.87 -9.00 9.28
C GLY A 908 36.86 -8.10 8.56
N GLU A 909 35.78 -7.70 9.23
CA GLU A 909 34.73 -6.82 8.71
C GLU A 909 35.13 -5.33 8.86
N ASN A 910 35.69 -4.94 10.03
CA ASN A 910 36.27 -3.61 10.24
C ASN A 910 37.46 -3.32 9.33
N LEU A 911 37.83 -2.05 9.24
CA LEU A 911 39.02 -1.53 8.57
C LEU A 911 40.08 -1.08 9.59
N PRO A 912 41.36 -0.92 9.18
CA PRO A 912 42.37 -0.20 9.96
C PRO A 912 41.88 1.15 10.53
N ALA A 913 41.08 1.90 9.77
CA ALA A 913 40.49 3.15 10.21
C ALA A 913 39.73 3.06 11.55
N ASN A 914 38.95 1.98 11.79
CA ASN A 914 38.18 1.86 13.03
C ASN A 914 39.06 1.66 14.28
N ILE A 915 40.26 1.12 14.11
CA ILE A 915 41.27 1.07 15.18
C ILE A 915 41.88 2.47 15.41
N GLY A 916 41.94 3.31 14.37
CA GLY A 916 42.29 4.74 14.50
C GLY A 916 41.22 5.56 15.23
N GLU A 917 39.94 5.28 14.96
CA GLU A 917 38.81 5.88 15.67
C GLU A 917 38.79 5.47 17.15
N LEU A 918 38.98 4.17 17.43
CA LEU A 918 39.19 3.66 18.79
C LEU A 918 40.34 4.38 19.49
N ARG A 919 41.52 4.48 18.84
CA ARG A 919 42.70 5.17 19.39
C ARG A 919 42.37 6.60 19.77
N ARG A 920 41.78 7.39 18.86
CA ARG A 920 41.40 8.78 19.14
C ARG A 920 40.42 8.89 20.32
N CYS A 921 39.45 7.99 20.41
CA CYS A 921 38.49 7.99 21.52
C CYS A 921 39.15 7.65 22.87
N ILE A 922 40.16 6.79 22.89
CA ILE A 922 40.96 6.48 24.10
C ILE A 922 41.93 7.62 24.46
N ASP A 923 42.58 8.25 23.47
CA ASP A 923 43.39 9.48 23.66
C ASP A 923 42.56 10.60 24.32
N GLU A 924 41.24 10.66 24.03
CA GLU A 924 40.30 11.63 24.62
C GLU A 924 39.73 11.21 25.99
N LYS A 925 39.68 9.91 26.33
CA LYS A 925 38.94 9.38 27.51
C LYS A 925 39.79 8.65 28.58
N SER A 926 41.09 8.42 28.38
CA SER A 926 42.10 7.75 29.28
C SER A 926 42.33 6.24 29.10
N GLU A 927 43.50 5.77 29.58
CA GLU A 927 43.92 4.36 29.52
C GLU A 927 43.09 3.45 30.44
N ASP A 928 42.66 3.92 31.62
CA ASP A 928 41.81 3.11 32.51
C ASP A 928 40.42 2.88 31.90
N MET A 929 39.93 3.82 31.10
CA MET A 929 38.73 3.64 30.27
C MET A 929 38.93 2.56 29.20
N PHE A 930 40.13 2.46 28.61
CA PHE A 930 40.47 1.38 27.68
C PHE A 930 40.51 0.01 28.38
N ARG A 931 41.12 -0.09 29.56
CA ARG A 931 41.14 -1.34 30.35
C ARG A 931 39.72 -1.80 30.71
N PHE A 932 38.85 -0.88 31.14
CA PHE A 932 37.42 -1.16 31.35
C PHE A 932 36.72 -1.64 30.07
N TYR A 933 36.99 -1.00 28.92
CA TYR A 933 36.39 -1.42 27.65
C TYR A 933 36.82 -2.84 27.24
N ILE A 934 38.07 -3.24 27.48
CA ILE A 934 38.53 -4.63 27.28
C ILE A 934 37.83 -5.60 28.25
N LEU A 935 37.59 -5.22 29.52
CA LEU A 935 36.83 -6.02 30.48
C LEU A 935 35.39 -6.28 29.99
N PHE A 936 34.71 -5.23 29.51
CA PHE A 936 33.40 -5.32 28.88
C PHE A 936 33.41 -6.26 27.67
N LEU A 937 34.39 -6.13 26.78
CA LEU A 937 34.52 -6.97 25.59
C LEU A 937 34.77 -8.45 25.95
N LEU A 938 35.57 -8.76 26.98
CA LEU A 938 35.77 -10.12 27.48
C LEU A 938 34.45 -10.73 27.99
N GLY A 939 33.68 -9.99 28.78
CA GLY A 939 32.37 -10.42 29.28
C GLY A 939 31.36 -10.62 28.15
N PHE A 940 31.21 -9.63 27.27
CA PHE A 940 30.29 -9.66 26.14
C PHE A 940 30.59 -10.83 25.19
N MET A 941 31.84 -10.97 24.74
CA MET A 941 32.24 -12.06 23.82
C MET A 941 31.98 -13.43 24.45
N SER A 942 32.13 -13.56 25.77
CA SER A 942 31.90 -14.83 26.48
C SER A 942 30.44 -15.29 26.47
N GLY A 943 29.47 -14.36 26.52
CA GLY A 943 28.04 -14.67 26.60
C GLY A 943 27.28 -14.79 25.26
N ILE A 944 27.90 -14.48 24.12
CA ILE A 944 27.25 -14.48 22.77
C ILE A 944 26.44 -15.76 22.48
N ALA A 945 26.92 -16.91 22.95
CA ALA A 945 26.33 -18.22 22.70
C ALA A 945 25.36 -18.72 23.81
N ALA A 946 25.11 -17.91 24.85
CA ALA A 946 24.27 -18.17 26.02
C ALA A 946 24.62 -19.41 26.87
N GLY A 947 24.04 -19.47 28.07
CA GLY A 947 24.15 -20.59 29.01
C GLY A 947 24.96 -20.27 30.27
N THR A 948 24.98 -21.24 31.19
CA THR A 948 25.61 -21.15 32.51
C THR A 948 27.14 -21.21 32.42
N GLY A 949 27.77 -20.07 32.16
CA GLY A 949 29.20 -19.96 31.79
C GLY A 949 29.39 -19.75 30.28
N SER A 950 30.64 -19.72 29.81
CA SER A 950 30.92 -19.35 28.42
C SER A 950 30.88 -20.53 27.47
N ARG A 951 29.84 -20.60 26.64
CA ARG A 951 29.79 -21.52 25.48
C ARG A 951 30.61 -21.00 24.29
N PHE A 952 30.76 -19.67 24.16
CA PHE A 952 31.48 -19.06 23.03
C PHE A 952 33.00 -19.11 23.20
N MET A 953 33.53 -18.81 24.40
CA MET A 953 34.97 -18.71 24.68
C MET A 953 35.59 -20.10 24.92
N ASN A 954 35.43 -20.95 23.92
CA ASN A 954 35.90 -22.33 23.86
C ASN A 954 37.27 -22.40 23.17
N GLY A 955 37.92 -23.57 23.19
CA GLY A 955 39.32 -23.72 22.76
C GLY A 955 39.61 -23.38 21.30
N LYS A 956 38.60 -23.45 20.40
CA LYS A 956 38.75 -23.01 19.00
C LYS A 956 38.62 -21.49 18.83
N ASN A 957 37.80 -20.84 19.65
CA ASN A 957 37.47 -19.41 19.51
C ASN A 957 38.38 -18.50 20.35
N ALA A 958 38.74 -18.90 21.57
CA ALA A 958 39.49 -18.07 22.52
C ALA A 958 40.84 -17.61 21.94
N SER A 959 41.53 -18.47 21.19
CA SER A 959 42.81 -18.15 20.53
C SER A 959 42.73 -16.95 19.56
N ALA A 960 41.58 -16.66 18.97
CA ALA A 960 41.39 -15.46 18.15
C ALA A 960 41.12 -14.22 19.00
N VAL A 961 40.27 -14.32 20.03
CA VAL A 961 39.94 -13.21 20.94
C VAL A 961 41.19 -12.74 21.70
N ILE A 962 41.99 -13.68 22.23
CA ILE A 962 43.22 -13.40 22.96
C ILE A 962 44.23 -12.66 22.06
N SER A 963 44.43 -13.09 20.81
CA SER A 963 45.29 -12.39 19.83
C SER A 963 44.80 -10.97 19.53
N GLY A 964 43.51 -10.82 19.22
CA GLY A 964 42.93 -9.50 18.91
C GLY A 964 43.07 -8.52 20.09
N ILE A 965 42.82 -8.98 21.32
CA ILE A 965 43.03 -8.15 22.52
C ILE A 965 44.51 -7.86 22.75
N ARG A 966 45.40 -8.86 22.61
CA ARG A 966 46.87 -8.68 22.77
C ARG A 966 47.45 -7.63 21.82
N LEU A 967 46.97 -7.58 20.58
CA LEU A 967 47.40 -6.57 19.62
C LEU A 967 46.76 -5.20 19.90
N LEU A 968 45.52 -5.17 20.39
CA LEU A 968 44.89 -3.95 20.91
C LEU A 968 45.57 -3.41 22.17
N GLN A 969 46.23 -4.23 23.01
CA GLN A 969 47.07 -3.70 24.11
C GLN A 969 48.18 -2.77 23.62
N ARG A 970 48.54 -2.83 22.33
CA ARG A 970 49.56 -2.00 21.68
C ARG A 970 48.98 -0.80 20.92
N LEU A 971 47.71 -0.44 21.17
CA LEU A 971 46.97 0.66 20.52
C LEU A 971 47.75 1.99 20.46
N MET A 972 48.50 2.29 21.52
CA MET A 972 49.28 3.53 21.64
C MET A 972 50.68 3.42 21.02
N GLU A 973 51.29 2.23 21.05
CA GLU A 973 52.62 1.95 20.50
C GLU A 973 52.64 1.87 18.97
N CYS A 974 51.61 1.26 18.38
CA CYS A 974 51.58 0.86 16.98
C CYS A 974 50.60 1.71 16.16
N SER A 975 50.78 1.73 14.84
CA SER A 975 49.79 2.31 13.94
C SER A 975 48.55 1.40 13.84
N PRO A 976 47.34 1.97 13.59
CA PRO A 976 46.12 1.17 13.42
C PRO A 976 46.26 0.05 12.38
N SER A 977 46.93 0.34 11.26
CA SER A 977 47.20 -0.64 10.20
C SER A 977 48.14 -1.77 10.65
N ALA A 978 49.16 -1.48 11.46
CA ALA A 978 50.05 -2.52 11.99
C ALA A 978 49.33 -3.45 12.98
N ILE A 979 48.38 -2.92 13.77
CA ILE A 979 47.54 -3.72 14.68
C ILE A 979 46.58 -4.60 13.88
N TYR A 980 45.91 -4.04 12.86
CA TYR A 980 44.96 -4.78 12.03
C TYR A 980 45.63 -5.89 11.22
N TRP A 981 46.69 -5.58 10.48
CA TRP A 981 47.38 -6.55 9.64
C TRP A 981 48.16 -7.57 10.49
N GLY A 982 48.77 -7.17 11.61
CA GLY A 982 49.39 -8.11 12.56
C GLY A 982 48.42 -9.14 13.14
N TYR A 983 47.14 -8.79 13.33
CA TYR A 983 46.12 -9.76 13.74
C TYR A 983 45.82 -10.77 12.63
N LEU A 984 45.79 -10.33 11.37
CA LEU A 984 45.62 -11.21 10.23
C LEU A 984 46.86 -12.09 10.00
N GLU A 985 48.07 -11.59 10.24
CA GLU A 985 49.32 -12.37 10.22
C GLU A 985 49.33 -13.46 11.31
N GLU A 986 49.08 -13.12 12.59
CA GLU A 986 48.91 -14.11 13.67
C GLU A 986 47.81 -15.15 13.32
N ARG A 987 46.74 -14.71 12.65
CA ARG A 987 45.65 -15.61 12.23
C ARG A 987 46.05 -16.52 11.07
N ALA A 988 46.88 -16.03 10.13
CA ALA A 988 47.45 -16.80 9.04
C ALA A 988 48.40 -17.88 9.56
N GLU A 989 49.33 -17.52 10.47
CA GLU A 989 50.24 -18.48 11.10
C GLU A 989 49.48 -19.58 11.84
N LYS A 990 48.49 -19.22 12.66
CA LYS A 990 47.63 -20.17 13.41
C LYS A 990 46.83 -21.10 12.49
N LEU A 991 46.50 -20.68 11.27
CA LEU A 991 45.84 -21.49 10.24
C LEU A 991 46.81 -22.12 9.23
N ARG A 992 48.13 -21.89 9.36
CA ARG A 992 49.21 -22.32 8.45
C ARG A 992 49.03 -21.85 7.00
N LEU A 993 48.52 -20.62 6.83
CA LEU A 993 48.29 -20.00 5.53
C LEU A 993 49.49 -19.17 5.09
N ASN A 994 49.66 -19.03 3.77
CA ASN A 994 50.54 -18.02 3.20
C ASN A 994 49.93 -16.63 3.38
N PHE A 995 50.77 -15.59 3.49
CA PHE A 995 50.36 -14.18 3.57
C PHE A 995 51.33 -13.23 2.85
N TYR A 996 52.18 -13.76 1.95
CA TYR A 996 53.26 -13.01 1.30
C TYR A 996 52.83 -12.17 0.09
N THR A 997 51.60 -12.35 -0.41
CA THR A 997 51.07 -11.62 -1.57
C THR A 997 49.77 -10.90 -1.23
N ALA A 998 49.43 -9.89 -2.03
CA ALA A 998 48.18 -9.15 -1.92
C ALA A 998 46.94 -10.08 -1.91
N GLU A 999 46.88 -11.06 -2.82
CA GLU A 999 45.77 -12.03 -2.86
C GLU A 999 45.77 -12.97 -1.65
N ASP A 1000 46.94 -13.36 -1.12
CA ASP A 1000 47.01 -14.22 0.07
C ASP A 1000 46.51 -13.47 1.33
N LEU A 1001 46.86 -12.19 1.51
CA LEU A 1001 46.31 -11.34 2.59
C LEU A 1001 44.78 -11.18 2.50
N VAL A 1002 44.25 -11.01 1.29
CA VAL A 1002 42.80 -10.98 1.04
C VAL A 1002 42.15 -12.30 1.41
N LEU A 1003 42.78 -13.43 1.08
CA LEU A 1003 42.31 -14.77 1.43
C LEU A 1003 42.37 -15.05 2.93
N VAL A 1004 43.32 -14.49 3.67
CA VAL A 1004 43.37 -14.51 5.14
C VAL A 1004 42.22 -13.67 5.73
N ARG A 1005 41.96 -12.46 5.21
CA ARG A 1005 40.80 -11.64 5.62
C ARG A 1005 39.47 -12.34 5.32
N LEU A 1006 39.31 -12.91 4.13
CA LEU A 1006 38.16 -13.73 3.73
C LEU A 1006 38.03 -14.99 4.60
N SER A 1007 39.13 -15.59 5.07
CA SER A 1007 39.09 -16.74 5.99
C SER A 1007 38.51 -16.36 7.35
N CYS A 1008 38.73 -15.13 7.80
CA CYS A 1008 38.10 -14.59 9.02
C CYS A 1008 36.60 -14.36 8.81
N LEU A 1009 36.21 -13.70 7.71
CA LEU A 1009 34.80 -13.44 7.34
C LEU A 1009 34.02 -14.75 7.17
N ALA A 1010 34.65 -15.75 6.55
CA ALA A 1010 34.12 -17.08 6.34
C ALA A 1010 34.23 -18.02 7.55
N ARG A 1011 34.70 -17.52 8.70
CA ARG A 1011 34.90 -18.21 10.00
C ARG A 1011 35.64 -19.54 9.88
N VAL A 1012 36.67 -19.60 9.02
CA VAL A 1012 37.49 -20.79 8.78
C VAL A 1012 38.29 -21.15 10.04
N GLN A 1013 38.28 -22.42 10.40
CA GLN A 1013 39.04 -22.99 11.53
C GLN A 1013 39.92 -24.17 11.13
N GLU A 1014 39.77 -24.72 9.92
CA GLU A 1014 40.44 -25.94 9.46
C GLU A 1014 40.87 -25.78 7.98
N GLU A 1015 42.03 -26.33 7.62
CA GLU A 1015 42.68 -26.19 6.30
C GLU A 1015 41.78 -26.62 5.13
N LYS A 1016 40.91 -27.62 5.34
CA LYS A 1016 39.91 -28.09 4.38
C LYS A 1016 38.91 -26.99 3.98
N ASP A 1017 38.53 -26.11 4.89
CA ASP A 1017 37.57 -25.04 4.63
C ASP A 1017 38.26 -23.82 4.00
N TYR A 1018 39.55 -23.62 4.29
CA TYR A 1018 40.40 -22.71 3.52
C TYR A 1018 40.53 -23.18 2.07
N LEU A 1019 40.78 -24.46 1.82
CA LEU A 1019 40.94 -24.98 0.46
C LEU A 1019 39.66 -24.79 -0.40
N GLN A 1020 38.48 -24.91 0.20
CA GLN A 1020 37.20 -24.57 -0.46
C GLN A 1020 37.11 -23.09 -0.81
N LEU A 1021 37.50 -22.20 0.11
CA LEU A 1021 37.54 -20.75 -0.11
C LEU A 1021 38.57 -20.37 -1.20
N ARG A 1022 39.76 -20.98 -1.18
CA ARG A 1022 40.80 -20.81 -2.20
C ARG A 1022 40.32 -21.26 -3.58
N THR A 1023 39.71 -22.44 -3.67
CA THR A 1023 39.07 -22.93 -4.90
C THR A 1023 37.98 -21.97 -5.40
N ALA A 1024 37.21 -21.39 -4.49
CA ALA A 1024 36.15 -20.45 -4.83
C ALA A 1024 36.68 -19.08 -5.33
N TRP A 1025 37.86 -18.67 -4.86
CA TRP A 1025 38.58 -17.46 -5.28
C TRP A 1025 39.32 -17.65 -6.61
N ASP A 1026 40.08 -18.74 -6.75
CA ASP A 1026 40.86 -19.05 -7.96
C ASP A 1026 39.94 -19.28 -9.19
N ALA A 1027 38.66 -19.58 -8.96
CA ALA A 1027 37.61 -19.65 -9.99
C ALA A 1027 37.12 -18.28 -10.51
N LEU A 1028 37.50 -17.17 -9.88
CA LEU A 1028 37.15 -15.80 -10.30
C LEU A 1028 38.12 -15.28 -11.36
N LYS A 1029 37.60 -14.45 -12.29
CA LYS A 1029 38.42 -13.83 -13.35
C LYS A 1029 39.42 -12.86 -12.72
N ALA A 1030 40.57 -12.65 -13.39
CA ALA A 1030 41.62 -11.75 -12.88
C ALA A 1030 41.13 -10.33 -12.55
N ARG A 1031 40.18 -9.77 -13.32
CA ARG A 1031 39.56 -8.47 -13.04
C ARG A 1031 38.62 -8.48 -11.83
N GLU A 1032 37.94 -9.60 -11.58
CA GLU A 1032 37.07 -9.79 -10.41
C GLU A 1032 37.91 -9.92 -9.14
N ARG A 1033 39.00 -10.71 -9.20
CA ARG A 1033 39.99 -10.80 -8.12
C ARG A 1033 40.67 -9.46 -7.82
N ALA A 1034 41.07 -8.70 -8.84
CA ALA A 1034 41.63 -7.36 -8.65
C ALA A 1034 40.65 -6.43 -7.90
N ALA A 1035 39.40 -6.31 -8.37
CA ALA A 1035 38.40 -5.44 -7.74
C ALA A 1035 38.07 -5.83 -6.28
N LEU A 1036 38.12 -7.12 -5.94
CA LEU A 1036 37.97 -7.61 -4.57
C LEU A 1036 39.25 -7.38 -3.74
N THR A 1037 40.43 -7.51 -4.33
CA THR A 1037 41.71 -7.24 -3.66
C THR A 1037 41.82 -5.77 -3.28
N ASP A 1038 41.49 -4.85 -4.19
CA ASP A 1038 41.44 -3.41 -3.91
C ASP A 1038 40.53 -3.12 -2.71
N HIS A 1039 39.34 -3.74 -2.68
CA HIS A 1039 38.38 -3.56 -1.58
C HIS A 1039 38.83 -4.16 -0.25
N PHE A 1040 39.37 -5.40 -0.25
CA PHE A 1040 39.74 -6.10 0.97
C PHE A 1040 41.10 -5.70 1.55
N LEU A 1041 41.94 -4.99 0.79
CA LEU A 1041 43.18 -4.38 1.30
C LEU A 1041 43.03 -2.91 1.71
N ALA A 1042 41.95 -2.23 1.33
CA ALA A 1042 41.74 -0.81 1.61
C ALA A 1042 41.80 -0.48 3.11
N ASP A 1043 42.43 0.64 3.47
CA ASP A 1043 42.69 0.99 4.87
C ASP A 1043 41.62 1.90 5.51
N GLY A 1044 40.91 2.71 4.71
CA GLY A 1044 39.94 3.72 5.14
C GLY A 1044 40.57 4.96 5.81
N ILE A 1045 41.90 5.04 5.88
CA ILE A 1045 42.67 6.11 6.52
C ILE A 1045 43.21 7.04 5.43
N GLN A 1046 43.83 6.48 4.40
CA GLN A 1046 44.36 7.24 3.26
C GLN A 1046 43.30 7.38 2.17
N GLU A 1047 42.72 6.25 1.76
CA GLU A 1047 41.68 6.15 0.73
C GLU A 1047 40.27 6.01 1.31
N GLN A 1048 39.25 6.06 0.44
CA GLN A 1048 37.86 5.85 0.82
C GLN A 1048 37.48 4.36 0.69
N ALA A 1049 36.84 3.81 1.72
CA ALA A 1049 36.59 2.38 1.85
C ALA A 1049 35.19 2.06 2.40
N PHE A 1050 34.61 0.97 1.92
CA PHE A 1050 33.31 0.47 2.38
C PHE A 1050 33.49 -0.56 3.50
N ILE A 1051 32.67 -0.47 4.55
CA ILE A 1051 32.46 -1.56 5.51
C ILE A 1051 31.20 -2.29 5.09
N LEU A 1052 31.35 -3.53 4.63
CA LEU A 1052 30.22 -4.38 4.23
C LEU A 1052 29.64 -5.09 5.46
N GLU A 1053 28.74 -4.41 6.17
CA GLU A 1053 28.13 -4.95 7.39
C GLU A 1053 27.27 -6.18 7.09
N PHE A 1054 27.28 -7.14 8.03
CA PHE A 1054 26.65 -8.45 7.89
C PHE A 1054 27.25 -9.36 6.78
N LEU A 1055 28.37 -8.97 6.13
CA LEU A 1055 29.07 -9.83 5.16
C LEU A 1055 29.39 -11.25 5.70
N PRO A 1056 29.79 -11.48 6.96
CA PRO A 1056 29.95 -12.83 7.51
C PRO A 1056 28.67 -13.67 7.47
N ASN A 1057 27.49 -13.05 7.59
CA ASN A 1057 26.21 -13.75 7.46
C ASN A 1057 25.89 -14.05 5.99
N CYS A 1058 26.18 -13.13 5.06
CA CYS A 1058 26.13 -13.40 3.62
C CYS A 1058 27.01 -14.61 3.25
N VAL A 1059 28.26 -14.66 3.73
CA VAL A 1059 29.20 -15.77 3.48
C VAL A 1059 28.73 -17.07 4.13
N ALA A 1060 28.21 -17.04 5.37
CA ALA A 1060 27.66 -18.22 6.03
C ALA A 1060 26.45 -18.79 5.26
N ASN A 1061 25.52 -17.93 4.84
CA ASN A 1061 24.34 -18.34 4.08
C ASN A 1061 24.72 -18.81 2.67
N ALA A 1062 25.74 -18.22 2.02
CA ALA A 1062 26.27 -18.67 0.73
C ALA A 1062 27.04 -20.00 0.81
N LYS A 1063 27.64 -20.33 1.98
CA LYS A 1063 28.17 -21.67 2.26
C LYS A 1063 27.05 -22.71 2.47
N ALA A 1064 25.93 -22.32 3.07
CA ALA A 1064 24.78 -23.20 3.29
C ALA A 1064 23.92 -23.42 2.04
N ASN A 1065 23.84 -22.43 1.13
CA ASN A 1065 23.03 -22.46 -0.07
C ASN A 1065 23.85 -22.84 -1.31
N ASN A 1066 23.73 -24.11 -1.72
CA ASN A 1066 24.39 -24.68 -2.90
C ASN A 1066 24.09 -23.96 -4.23
N THR A 1067 22.97 -23.22 -4.34
CA THR A 1067 22.61 -22.53 -5.59
C THR A 1067 23.43 -21.25 -5.78
N VAL A 1068 23.75 -20.59 -4.67
CA VAL A 1068 24.59 -19.39 -4.59
C VAL A 1068 26.07 -19.80 -4.61
N GLY A 1069 26.54 -20.46 -3.56
CA GLY A 1069 27.95 -20.78 -3.34
C GLY A 1069 28.85 -19.54 -3.13
N VAL A 1070 30.03 -19.75 -2.54
CA VAL A 1070 30.97 -18.66 -2.21
C VAL A 1070 31.43 -17.90 -3.47
N THR A 1071 31.76 -18.58 -4.57
CA THR A 1071 32.13 -17.93 -5.85
C THR A 1071 30.99 -17.07 -6.41
N GLY A 1072 29.73 -17.51 -6.26
CA GLY A 1072 28.57 -16.73 -6.67
C GLY A 1072 28.44 -15.44 -5.88
N LEU A 1073 28.56 -15.52 -4.55
CA LEU A 1073 28.58 -14.36 -3.67
C LEU A 1073 29.72 -13.39 -4.03
N LEU A 1074 30.95 -13.87 -4.18
CA LEU A 1074 32.11 -13.02 -4.51
C LEU A 1074 31.93 -12.30 -5.86
N GLY A 1075 31.34 -12.96 -6.87
CA GLY A 1075 30.97 -12.30 -8.12
C GLY A 1075 29.93 -11.18 -7.95
N VAL A 1076 28.86 -11.44 -7.20
CA VAL A 1076 27.80 -10.43 -6.94
C VAL A 1076 28.32 -9.27 -6.07
N LEU A 1077 29.32 -9.51 -5.21
CA LEU A 1077 29.99 -8.43 -4.46
C LEU A 1077 30.81 -7.51 -5.37
N VAL A 1078 31.41 -8.01 -6.47
CA VAL A 1078 32.06 -7.14 -7.48
C VAL A 1078 31.03 -6.22 -8.13
N ASP A 1079 29.87 -6.75 -8.54
CA ASP A 1079 28.79 -5.93 -9.13
C ASP A 1079 28.25 -4.89 -8.13
N LEU A 1080 28.10 -5.27 -6.86
CA LEU A 1080 27.69 -4.35 -5.78
C LEU A 1080 28.72 -3.24 -5.56
N LEU A 1081 30.01 -3.58 -5.46
CA LEU A 1081 31.10 -2.60 -5.26
C LEU A 1081 31.23 -1.63 -6.44
N ASN A 1082 31.00 -2.09 -7.67
CA ASN A 1082 30.95 -1.23 -8.86
C ASN A 1082 29.77 -0.24 -8.77
N ASN A 1083 28.57 -0.72 -8.42
CA ASN A 1083 27.39 0.14 -8.26
C ASN A 1083 27.53 1.14 -7.10
N LEU A 1084 28.17 0.76 -6.00
CA LEU A 1084 28.50 1.66 -4.89
C LEU A 1084 29.45 2.78 -5.36
N LYS A 1085 30.56 2.44 -6.02
CA LYS A 1085 31.52 3.43 -6.57
C LYS A 1085 30.84 4.41 -7.54
N LEU A 1086 30.04 3.93 -8.48
CA LEU A 1086 29.29 4.79 -9.42
C LEU A 1086 28.26 5.70 -8.73
N SER A 1087 27.67 5.26 -7.62
CA SER A 1087 26.75 6.08 -6.82
C SER A 1087 27.50 7.14 -6.00
N MET A 1088 28.73 6.84 -5.59
CA MET A 1088 29.62 7.72 -4.81
C MET A 1088 30.18 8.89 -5.62
N ASP A 1089 30.53 8.68 -6.89
CA ASP A 1089 30.99 9.75 -7.79
C ASP A 1089 29.97 10.91 -7.94
N SER A 1090 28.72 10.71 -7.48
CA SER A 1090 27.63 11.70 -7.48
C SER A 1090 27.48 12.48 -6.17
N MET A 1091 28.28 12.22 -5.12
CA MET A 1091 28.10 12.81 -3.77
C MET A 1091 29.44 13.28 -3.15
N PRO A 1092 29.78 14.59 -3.20
CA PRO A 1092 31.13 15.08 -2.90
C PRO A 1092 31.51 15.23 -1.40
N ASP A 1093 30.59 15.03 -0.45
CA ASP A 1093 30.78 15.33 0.99
C ASP A 1093 30.68 14.10 1.92
N MET A 1094 30.95 12.89 1.41
CA MET A 1094 30.91 11.65 2.20
C MET A 1094 32.21 11.38 2.98
N GLU A 1095 32.10 10.72 4.14
CA GLU A 1095 33.26 10.31 4.96
C GLU A 1095 34.16 9.26 4.28
N LYS A 1096 35.39 9.06 4.79
CA LYS A 1096 36.33 8.06 4.24
C LYS A 1096 35.91 6.61 4.50
N VAL A 1097 35.13 6.37 5.54
CA VAL A 1097 34.66 5.04 5.95
C VAL A 1097 33.14 5.03 5.82
N ILE A 1098 32.61 4.16 4.96
CA ILE A 1098 31.18 4.15 4.63
C ILE A 1098 30.58 2.79 4.96
N PRO A 1099 29.75 2.69 6.02
CA PRO A 1099 29.04 1.46 6.34
C PRO A 1099 27.91 1.19 5.33
N VAL A 1100 27.91 -0.03 4.80
CA VAL A 1100 26.92 -0.56 3.86
C VAL A 1100 26.23 -1.76 4.50
N ASP A 1101 24.95 -1.61 4.83
CA ASP A 1101 24.14 -2.64 5.47
C ASP A 1101 23.68 -3.70 4.45
N LEU A 1102 24.14 -4.96 4.62
CA LEU A 1102 23.77 -6.10 3.78
C LEU A 1102 22.77 -7.06 4.46
N SER A 1103 22.07 -6.66 5.53
CA SER A 1103 21.16 -7.55 6.27
C SER A 1103 20.07 -8.19 5.40
N GLU A 1104 19.34 -7.40 4.59
CA GLU A 1104 18.35 -7.94 3.64
C GLU A 1104 18.99 -8.88 2.59
N MET A 1105 20.22 -8.60 2.15
CA MET A 1105 20.95 -9.47 1.22
C MET A 1105 21.34 -10.80 1.88
N ALA A 1106 21.72 -10.79 3.16
CA ALA A 1106 21.99 -12.01 3.92
C ALA A 1106 20.73 -12.88 4.05
N GLU A 1107 19.58 -12.27 4.35
CA GLU A 1107 18.29 -12.97 4.38
C GLU A 1107 17.90 -13.52 3.00
N PHE A 1108 18.11 -12.75 1.92
CA PHE A 1108 17.84 -13.19 0.56
C PHE A 1108 18.70 -14.40 0.13
N ILE A 1109 20.00 -14.39 0.45
CA ILE A 1109 20.92 -15.52 0.20
C ILE A 1109 20.44 -16.80 0.89
N ALA A 1110 19.80 -16.70 2.06
CA ALA A 1110 19.27 -17.85 2.79
C ALA A 1110 18.03 -18.49 2.14
N VAL A 1111 17.28 -17.79 1.28
CA VAL A 1111 16.02 -18.27 0.71
C VAL A 1111 16.00 -18.44 -0.81
N VAL A 1112 16.92 -17.81 -1.55
CA VAL A 1112 16.94 -17.86 -3.02
C VAL A 1112 17.31 -19.27 -3.52
N GLN A 1113 16.48 -19.84 -4.40
CA GLN A 1113 16.63 -21.20 -4.93
C GLN A 1113 17.17 -21.23 -6.37
N ASN A 1114 17.38 -20.06 -6.97
CA ASN A 1114 17.76 -19.91 -8.37
C ASN A 1114 19.08 -19.13 -8.53
N ARG A 1115 20.07 -19.78 -9.15
CA ARG A 1115 21.42 -19.21 -9.33
C ARG A 1115 21.41 -17.95 -10.21
N PHE A 1116 20.60 -17.91 -11.27
CA PHE A 1116 20.52 -16.75 -12.17
C PHE A 1116 19.76 -15.57 -11.54
N VAL A 1117 18.75 -15.84 -10.71
CA VAL A 1117 18.09 -14.80 -9.90
C VAL A 1117 19.08 -14.19 -8.91
N PHE A 1118 19.89 -15.01 -8.22
CA PHE A 1118 20.93 -14.49 -7.34
C PHE A 1118 22.00 -13.69 -8.10
N LEU A 1119 22.58 -14.25 -9.16
CA LEU A 1119 23.64 -13.58 -9.95
C LEU A 1119 23.18 -12.27 -10.62
N THR A 1120 21.87 -12.00 -10.71
CA THR A 1120 21.34 -10.73 -11.22
C THR A 1120 20.66 -9.87 -10.15
N CYS A 1121 20.72 -10.24 -8.87
CA CYS A 1121 19.91 -9.56 -7.84
C CYS A 1121 20.29 -8.07 -7.65
N VAL A 1122 21.58 -7.74 -7.70
CA VAL A 1122 22.11 -6.37 -7.55
C VAL A 1122 21.55 -5.39 -8.59
N SER A 1123 21.22 -5.85 -9.81
CA SER A 1123 20.56 -5.03 -10.84
C SER A 1123 19.12 -4.62 -10.50
N ARG A 1124 18.57 -5.11 -9.38
CA ARG A 1124 17.23 -4.82 -8.87
C ARG A 1124 17.23 -4.43 -7.39
N CYS A 1125 18.40 -4.19 -6.80
CA CYS A 1125 18.49 -3.63 -5.45
C CYS A 1125 18.36 -2.11 -5.49
N GLN A 1126 17.99 -1.51 -4.37
CA GLN A 1126 18.01 -0.06 -4.16
C GLN A 1126 19.05 0.29 -3.09
N LEU A 1127 19.89 1.30 -3.36
CA LEU A 1127 20.82 1.84 -2.38
C LEU A 1127 20.14 3.02 -1.69
N GLN A 1128 19.79 2.87 -0.41
CA GLN A 1128 19.15 3.91 0.39
C GLN A 1128 20.15 4.57 1.33
N PHE A 1129 20.46 5.84 1.07
CA PHE A 1129 21.35 6.65 1.89
C PHE A 1129 20.60 7.20 3.10
N VAL A 1130 21.15 7.01 4.31
CA VAL A 1130 20.57 7.41 5.59
C VAL A 1130 21.69 8.04 6.44
N GLY A 1131 21.93 9.34 6.23
CA GLY A 1131 23.17 9.97 6.67
C GLY A 1131 24.37 9.35 5.95
N GLN A 1132 25.49 9.14 6.65
CA GLN A 1132 26.70 8.52 6.12
C GLN A 1132 26.58 7.00 5.83
N ARG A 1133 25.43 6.36 6.14
CA ARG A 1133 25.21 4.91 6.00
C ARG A 1133 24.37 4.57 4.78
N VAL A 1134 24.81 3.58 4.00
CA VAL A 1134 24.06 3.03 2.87
C VAL A 1134 23.34 1.76 3.32
N HIS A 1135 22.07 1.59 2.97
CA HIS A 1135 21.33 0.34 3.17
C HIS A 1135 21.04 -0.31 1.81
N LEU A 1136 21.40 -1.58 1.64
CA LEU A 1136 21.11 -2.35 0.43
C LEU A 1136 19.73 -3.00 0.53
N LYS A 1137 18.71 -2.31 0.01
CA LYS A 1137 17.33 -2.79 0.00
C LYS A 1137 17.08 -3.77 -1.14
N MET A 1138 16.61 -4.96 -0.80
CA MET A 1138 16.21 -6.00 -1.73
C MET A 1138 14.76 -5.73 -2.15
N THR A 1139 14.53 -5.34 -3.40
CA THR A 1139 13.17 -4.98 -3.86
C THR A 1139 12.25 -6.20 -3.96
N GLY A 1140 10.93 -5.95 -4.00
CA GLY A 1140 9.93 -7.01 -4.23
C GLY A 1140 10.16 -7.80 -5.53
N GLY A 1141 10.83 -7.21 -6.53
CA GLY A 1141 11.25 -7.88 -7.77
C GLY A 1141 12.38 -8.90 -7.61
N ASN A 1142 13.14 -8.84 -6.50
CA ASN A 1142 14.03 -9.90 -6.07
C ASN A 1142 13.26 -10.92 -5.20
N TRP A 1143 12.58 -10.47 -4.14
CA TRP A 1143 11.88 -11.38 -3.20
C TRP A 1143 10.84 -12.29 -3.87
N GLY A 1144 10.02 -11.76 -4.77
CA GLY A 1144 9.00 -12.51 -5.50
C GLY A 1144 9.54 -13.55 -6.49
N ARG A 1145 10.87 -13.61 -6.68
CA ARG A 1145 11.57 -14.55 -7.58
C ARG A 1145 12.48 -15.53 -6.85
N THR A 1146 12.47 -15.52 -5.50
CA THR A 1146 13.28 -16.43 -4.67
C THR A 1146 12.99 -17.91 -4.95
N THR A 1147 11.77 -18.23 -5.37
CA THR A 1147 11.31 -19.60 -5.71
C THR A 1147 11.14 -19.82 -7.22
N ASP A 1148 11.73 -19.00 -8.08
CA ASP A 1148 11.70 -19.21 -9.54
C ASP A 1148 12.40 -20.54 -9.90
N PRO A 1149 11.72 -21.53 -10.52
CA PRO A 1149 12.37 -22.76 -10.92
C PRO A 1149 13.42 -22.51 -12.01
N ASP A 1150 14.53 -23.24 -11.97
CA ASP A 1150 15.51 -23.21 -13.06
C ASP A 1150 14.86 -23.71 -14.36
N SER A 1151 14.85 -22.83 -15.35
CA SER A 1151 14.28 -23.07 -16.69
C SER A 1151 15.37 -23.22 -17.75
N ASP A 1152 15.04 -23.86 -18.86
CA ASP A 1152 15.92 -23.93 -20.03
C ASP A 1152 16.33 -22.53 -20.52
N MET A 1153 15.45 -21.53 -20.37
CA MET A 1153 15.73 -20.16 -20.78
C MET A 1153 16.71 -19.44 -19.85
N THR A 1154 16.69 -19.72 -18.53
CA THR A 1154 17.70 -19.21 -17.58
C THR A 1154 19.05 -19.92 -17.75
N SER A 1155 19.04 -21.22 -18.07
CA SER A 1155 20.25 -21.95 -18.45
C SER A 1155 20.87 -21.40 -19.75
N LEU A 1156 20.04 -21.14 -20.76
CA LEU A 1156 20.44 -20.51 -22.02
C LEU A 1156 20.97 -19.08 -21.80
N ALA A 1157 20.35 -18.28 -20.93
CA ALA A 1157 20.80 -16.94 -20.60
C ALA A 1157 22.17 -16.94 -19.90
N TYR A 1158 22.40 -17.84 -18.94
CA TYR A 1158 23.69 -18.04 -18.30
C TYR A 1158 24.76 -18.48 -19.32
N THR A 1159 24.41 -19.42 -20.21
CA THR A 1159 25.29 -19.89 -21.29
C THR A 1159 25.63 -18.78 -22.29
N LEU A 1160 24.66 -17.93 -22.65
CA LEU A 1160 24.88 -16.75 -23.49
C LEU A 1160 25.77 -15.71 -22.80
N GLN A 1161 25.58 -15.46 -21.50
CA GLN A 1161 26.42 -14.54 -20.72
C GLN A 1161 27.87 -15.03 -20.67
N ASP A 1162 28.10 -16.33 -20.44
CA ASP A 1162 29.41 -16.98 -20.49
C ASP A 1162 30.04 -16.91 -21.90
N ILE A 1163 29.29 -17.18 -22.97
CA ILE A 1163 29.76 -17.04 -24.36
C ILE A 1163 30.13 -15.59 -24.70
N LEU A 1164 29.29 -14.61 -24.34
CA LEU A 1164 29.54 -13.19 -24.59
C LEU A 1164 30.75 -12.68 -23.79
N GLN A 1165 30.93 -13.12 -22.53
CA GLN A 1165 32.12 -12.80 -21.75
C GLN A 1165 33.39 -13.45 -22.32
N LYS A 1166 33.30 -14.69 -22.84
CA LYS A 1166 34.40 -15.34 -23.57
C LYS A 1166 34.77 -14.59 -24.86
N GLN A 1167 33.78 -14.11 -25.62
CA GLN A 1167 34.02 -13.27 -26.80
C GLN A 1167 34.65 -11.92 -26.43
N ALA A 1168 34.16 -11.23 -25.39
CA ALA A 1168 34.76 -9.98 -24.92
C ALA A 1168 36.24 -10.15 -24.51
N CYS A 1169 36.58 -11.28 -23.89
CA CYS A 1169 37.97 -11.62 -23.54
C CYS A 1169 38.85 -11.84 -24.80
N CYS A 1170 38.32 -12.46 -25.85
CA CYS A 1170 39.00 -12.62 -27.14
C CYS A 1170 39.13 -11.31 -27.94
N CYS A 1171 38.20 -10.36 -27.80
CA CYS A 1171 38.33 -9.03 -28.40
C CYS A 1171 39.41 -8.20 -27.68
N SER A 1172 39.49 -8.29 -26.35
CA SER A 1172 40.50 -7.59 -25.54
C SER A 1172 41.94 -7.96 -25.91
N SER A 1173 42.20 -9.23 -26.21
CA SER A 1173 43.55 -9.70 -26.59
C SER A 1173 44.01 -9.31 -28.00
N HIS A 1174 43.11 -8.83 -28.85
CA HIS A 1174 43.45 -8.32 -30.20
C HIS A 1174 43.86 -6.85 -30.21
N VAL A 1175 43.34 -6.02 -29.30
CA VAL A 1175 43.66 -4.58 -29.24
C VAL A 1175 45.12 -4.36 -28.80
N HIS A 1176 45.61 -5.13 -27.83
CA HIS A 1176 47.01 -5.09 -27.37
C HIS A 1176 48.04 -5.75 -28.32
N ARG A 1177 47.71 -5.91 -29.61
CA ARG A 1177 48.68 -6.30 -30.67
C ARG A 1177 48.87 -5.24 -31.75
N HIS A 1178 48.23 -4.07 -31.62
CA HIS A 1178 48.35 -2.96 -32.58
C HIS A 1178 48.41 -1.56 -31.93
N ALA A 1179 48.86 -1.51 -30.68
CA ALA A 1179 49.25 -0.29 -29.95
C ALA A 1179 50.61 -0.53 -29.28
#